data_AF-A0AA47MDU3-F1
#
_entry.id   AF-A0AA47MDU3-F1
#
_cell.length_a   1.000
_cell.length_b   1.000
_cell.length_c   1.000
_cell.angle_alpha   90.00
_cell.angle_beta   90.00
_cell.angle_gamma   90.00
#
_symmetry.space_group_name_H-M   'P 1'
#
loop_
_entity.id
_entity.type
_entity.pdbx_description
1 polymer ?
#
loop_
_entity_poly.entity_id
_entity_poly.type
_entity_poly.pdbx_seq_one_letter_code
_entity_poly.pdbx_strand_id
1 'polypeptide(L)'
;MYPPSGPYQHPPPHQGYSGPPPSKPLITNTGHTTNYYHQHNNQPPPDRRHPPPNVAPASGRPPPPPSSSAAAAQPYGPPPPTNALHDPPPPQAPYGRPDAYYGQQTYLAPRAQHSQQPPANGVGAPLYPIVSYPSAPGSSQYGTLRSSQTPSHAPGAVPTLVGAPLHQYPQTNANASSLPPVASTAAGQHQQLYGASQTPAAYNGQQHYPGQTASHQQHYDQNSQAAATYDPYRGVAHGNLMAEGDRPPSGTPSTSVHSSPGHQQGMRYGYVANSGTSSVCDPSTAAGPSTSSSDDDEDDDEDEEAGGDSSSSTTGSASPVPNNFDCLEGGSYPDSMAPSGDMTNHGPPYNNYGYPGMQPTYQQGATSHVDSSPSHGLYGQQQPGYQQYSQPFPNMSQLSTALGGLSGVPELEMEALMPVNLLQERSLLPVRPLEAPEPNLSSELKKVNCSPQTFRCTLSSIPQTQALLNKARLPLGLLLHPFRDLQQLPVITSNTIVRCRSCRTYINPFVSFLDQRRWKCNLCYRVNDVPDEFMYNPVTRSYGEPHKRPEVQNATVEFIASSDYMLRPPQPAVYLFVLDVSHNAVEAGYLQHFCDSLLDNLDKLPGDTRMRVGFLTFDSTVHFYNLQEGLSQPQMLVVSDIDDIFIPSHDSLMVSLKDSMELVKDLLGALPSMFRESRETHSALGPALQAAHQLMSPTGGRVSVFQTQLPSLGAGLLQSREDPNQRSSSKGVQHLGPATDFYKKLALDCSGQQIAVDLFLLSSQYADLASLACVSKYSAGSIFYYPSYHHVHNPAQRDKFRKDLDRYLSRKIGFEAVMRIRCTKGLSIHTFHGNFFVRSTDLLSLANVNPDSAFAVQMSIDDSLVDSSLACFQAALLYTSSKGKRRIRVHTLCLPVVSQLSDVFAGADVQAITCLLANMAIDRSVSSSLSDARDALLNAVVDGLSVYRNTVSSLQQHGLVAPDNLRLFPIYILALLKQKALRTGASTRLDERVFAMCEFKTQPLQQAMRMVYPDMYRIDTMSDQGALHLNDTVVPQPRLLHLSAERLSRDGAFLLDCGSVFYLWVGKCVNEMFIRDVLGCPNYASIPPNMTEIPELETTLSARVRAFLDWLQDNRAFSSLFYVVREDASANSSFFQHMVEDRSEMGLSYHEFLQNLLQQMSKKKNVIKNVASSQGPQREGKGGHADRLYMLFTVGIKTLWVTLFCEITNG
;
A
#
# COMPACT_ATOMS: atom_id res chain seq x y z
N MET A 1 34.20 -13.75 46.41
CA MET A 1 35.55 -13.23 46.76
C MET A 1 36.33 -13.08 45.46
N TYR A 2 37.09 -11.99 45.30
CA TYR A 2 38.24 -11.88 44.37
C TYR A 2 39.45 -12.70 44.94
N PRO A 3 40.64 -12.86 44.31
CA PRO A 3 41.28 -12.05 43.24
C PRO A 3 41.97 -12.90 42.10
N PRO A 4 43.19 -12.62 41.52
CA PRO A 4 43.24 -11.93 40.23
C PRO A 4 44.38 -12.32 39.21
N SER A 5 44.40 -11.59 38.08
CA SER A 5 45.52 -11.15 37.21
C SER A 5 47.00 -11.56 37.43
N GLY A 6 47.77 -11.72 36.34
CA GLY A 6 49.24 -11.50 36.32
C GLY A 6 49.94 -11.80 34.96
N PRO A 7 51.03 -11.09 34.53
CA PRO A 7 51.29 -10.91 33.09
C PRO A 7 52.76 -11.02 32.54
N TYR A 8 52.87 -10.95 31.19
CA TYR A 8 53.97 -10.40 30.34
C TYR A 8 55.25 -11.19 29.97
N GLN A 9 55.74 -10.84 28.75
CA GLN A 9 57.10 -10.91 28.13
C GLN A 9 57.52 -12.07 27.18
N HIS A 10 58.11 -11.64 26.04
CA HIS A 10 58.87 -12.34 24.96
C HIS A 10 60.40 -12.23 25.24
N PRO A 11 61.40 -12.71 24.44
CA PRO A 11 61.42 -13.11 23.01
C PRO A 11 62.18 -14.47 22.69
N PRO A 12 63.14 -14.63 21.73
CA PRO A 12 62.87 -15.20 20.38
C PRO A 12 63.70 -16.49 20.00
N PRO A 13 64.21 -16.76 18.75
CA PRO A 13 63.88 -18.02 18.01
C PRO A 13 65.09 -18.86 17.52
N HIS A 14 64.91 -19.92 16.69
CA HIS A 14 65.81 -20.30 15.56
C HIS A 14 65.27 -21.44 14.63
N GLN A 15 65.95 -21.64 13.48
CA GLN A 15 65.60 -22.40 12.24
C GLN A 15 65.70 -23.95 12.29
N GLY A 16 65.25 -24.69 11.24
CA GLY A 16 65.91 -25.99 10.86
C GLY A 16 65.21 -27.07 9.98
N TYR A 17 65.36 -27.02 8.64
CA TYR A 17 65.66 -28.10 7.64
C TYR A 17 65.13 -29.58 7.65
N SER A 18 64.42 -29.95 6.56
CA SER A 18 64.57 -31.13 5.62
C SER A 18 64.80 -32.62 6.03
N GLY A 19 64.10 -33.58 5.36
CA GLY A 19 64.52 -35.01 5.22
C GLY A 19 63.46 -35.97 4.57
N PRO A 20 63.79 -37.03 3.79
CA PRO A 20 62.80 -37.79 2.96
C PRO A 20 62.73 -39.36 3.17
N PRO A 21 62.55 -40.31 2.19
CA PRO A 21 61.60 -41.47 2.26
C PRO A 21 62.32 -42.88 2.09
N PRO A 22 61.82 -44.02 1.50
CA PRO A 22 60.51 -44.46 0.94
C PRO A 22 60.10 -45.98 1.17
N SER A 23 59.14 -46.52 0.36
CA SER A 23 58.99 -47.93 -0.16
C SER A 23 57.85 -48.89 0.36
N LYS A 24 57.71 -50.09 -0.27
CA LYS A 24 56.59 -51.10 -0.26
C LYS A 24 57.17 -52.57 -0.25
N PRO A 25 56.55 -53.72 -0.68
CA PRO A 25 55.14 -54.21 -0.93
C PRO A 25 54.85 -55.74 -0.55
N LEU A 26 53.78 -56.39 -1.12
CA LEU A 26 53.45 -57.87 -1.26
C LEU A 26 52.87 -58.69 -0.05
N ILE A 27 52.14 -59.84 -0.16
CA ILE A 27 51.10 -60.39 -1.13
C ILE A 27 50.37 -61.70 -0.60
N THR A 28 49.39 -62.26 -1.33
CA THR A 28 48.52 -63.49 -1.13
C THR A 28 47.35 -63.38 -0.11
N ASN A 29 46.07 -63.74 -0.32
CA ASN A 29 45.25 -64.55 -1.29
C ASN A 29 45.02 -66.03 -0.86
N THR A 30 43.83 -66.65 -0.86
CA THR A 30 42.43 -66.39 -1.35
C THR A 30 41.39 -66.38 -0.19
N GLY A 31 40.05 -66.27 -0.33
CA GLY A 31 39.11 -65.95 -1.42
C GLY A 31 37.71 -66.61 -1.28
N HIS A 32 36.67 -66.10 -1.98
CA HIS A 32 35.23 -66.51 -2.00
C HIS A 32 34.41 -66.29 -0.70
N THR A 33 33.17 -65.77 -0.69
CA THR A 33 32.13 -65.44 -1.71
C THR A 33 30.99 -64.65 -1.01
N THR A 34 30.08 -63.82 -1.56
CA THR A 34 29.80 -63.07 -2.83
C THR A 34 28.45 -62.33 -2.60
N ASN A 35 28.07 -61.18 -3.19
CA ASN A 35 28.76 -60.16 -4.02
C ASN A 35 28.03 -58.79 -3.84
N TYR A 36 28.31 -57.77 -4.67
CA TYR A 36 27.92 -56.37 -4.40
C TYR A 36 27.49 -55.49 -5.61
N TYR A 37 26.68 -54.45 -5.33
CA TYR A 37 26.75 -53.06 -5.83
C TYR A 37 26.28 -52.59 -7.26
N HIS A 38 25.88 -51.29 -7.28
CA HIS A 38 26.08 -50.17 -8.24
C HIS A 38 25.77 -50.21 -9.77
N GLN A 39 24.93 -49.23 -10.18
CA GLN A 39 25.23 -48.11 -11.13
C GLN A 39 25.39 -48.38 -12.67
N HIS A 40 25.90 -47.38 -13.42
CA HIS A 40 25.56 -47.04 -14.82
C HIS A 40 26.58 -47.42 -15.93
N ASN A 41 26.05 -47.67 -17.15
CA ASN A 41 26.56 -47.39 -18.51
C ASN A 41 27.73 -48.17 -19.21
N ASN A 42 27.46 -48.50 -20.49
CA ASN A 42 28.32 -48.53 -21.71
C ASN A 42 29.28 -49.71 -22.09
N GLN A 43 28.79 -50.58 -23.02
CA GLN A 43 29.39 -51.00 -24.34
C GLN A 43 30.77 -51.75 -24.45
N PRO A 44 31.13 -52.45 -25.58
CA PRO A 44 30.33 -53.16 -26.62
C PRO A 44 30.78 -54.66 -26.91
N PRO A 45 31.15 -55.20 -28.13
CA PRO A 45 30.71 -56.53 -28.65
C PRO A 45 31.89 -57.55 -28.89
N PRO A 46 31.89 -58.58 -29.80
CA PRO A 46 30.87 -59.29 -30.64
C PRO A 46 30.96 -60.87 -30.64
N ASP A 47 30.09 -61.63 -31.35
CA ASP A 47 30.47 -62.72 -32.31
C ASP A 47 29.30 -63.37 -33.17
N ARG A 48 29.60 -64.46 -33.91
CA ARG A 48 29.06 -65.05 -35.17
C ARG A 48 27.92 -66.13 -35.19
N ARG A 49 27.25 -66.20 -36.37
CA ARG A 49 26.77 -67.38 -37.20
C ARG A 49 25.32 -67.97 -37.09
N HIS A 50 24.87 -68.54 -38.23
CA HIS A 50 23.56 -69.14 -38.61
C HIS A 50 23.56 -70.71 -38.49
N PRO A 51 22.59 -71.57 -39.00
CA PRO A 51 21.40 -71.40 -39.89
C PRO A 51 20.13 -72.26 -39.49
N PRO A 52 19.32 -72.89 -40.41
CA PRO A 52 18.15 -72.44 -41.23
C PRO A 52 16.82 -73.24 -40.90
N PRO A 53 15.73 -73.42 -41.74
CA PRO A 53 15.43 -73.01 -43.15
C PRO A 53 13.96 -72.59 -43.57
N ASN A 54 13.78 -72.23 -44.86
CA ASN A 54 12.56 -72.29 -45.74
C ASN A 54 11.41 -71.23 -45.54
N VAL A 55 10.66 -70.67 -46.53
CA VAL A 55 10.45 -70.82 -48.02
C VAL A 55 10.21 -69.42 -48.70
N ALA A 56 10.29 -69.28 -50.05
CA ALA A 56 9.90 -68.12 -50.91
C ALA A 56 9.58 -68.60 -52.38
N PRO A 57 9.27 -67.80 -53.45
CA PRO A 57 9.18 -66.32 -53.68
C PRO A 57 7.98 -65.86 -54.63
N ALA A 58 8.17 -64.76 -55.42
CA ALA A 58 7.40 -64.27 -56.61
C ALA A 58 6.02 -63.55 -56.39
N SER A 59 5.51 -62.60 -57.21
CA SER A 59 6.01 -61.74 -58.34
C SER A 59 4.98 -60.63 -58.73
N GLY A 60 5.35 -59.46 -59.29
CA GLY A 60 4.37 -58.50 -59.88
C GLY A 60 4.86 -57.07 -60.26
N ARG A 61 4.12 -56.36 -61.15
CA ARG A 61 4.30 -54.95 -61.64
C ARG A 61 3.06 -54.48 -62.48
N PRO A 62 2.92 -53.32 -63.20
CA PRO A 62 3.92 -52.37 -63.75
C PRO A 62 3.85 -50.84 -63.38
N PRO A 63 3.27 -49.82 -64.11
CA PRO A 63 3.93 -48.49 -64.21
C PRO A 63 2.95 -47.24 -64.07
N PRO A 64 3.12 -46.02 -64.68
CA PRO A 64 2.92 -44.70 -64.01
C PRO A 64 1.92 -43.77 -64.81
N PRO A 65 1.99 -42.41 -64.87
CA PRO A 65 2.67 -41.34 -64.11
C PRO A 65 1.61 -40.41 -63.42
N PRO A 66 1.41 -39.06 -63.62
CA PRO A 66 2.08 -37.97 -64.36
C PRO A 66 2.76 -36.92 -63.42
N SER A 67 2.59 -35.61 -63.69
CA SER A 67 3.19 -34.45 -62.99
C SER A 67 2.45 -33.14 -63.35
N SER A 68 2.68 -32.04 -62.62
CA SER A 68 2.97 -30.75 -63.32
C SER A 68 3.83 -29.76 -62.51
N SER A 69 5.03 -29.51 -63.04
CA SER A 69 5.91 -28.36 -62.81
C SER A 69 6.33 -27.82 -64.19
N ALA A 70 6.95 -26.66 -64.38
CA ALA A 70 7.66 -25.74 -63.50
C ALA A 70 7.38 -24.27 -63.99
N ALA A 71 8.16 -23.20 -63.81
CA ALA A 71 9.52 -22.98 -63.29
C ALA A 71 9.71 -21.54 -62.77
N ALA A 72 10.90 -21.23 -62.26
CA ALA A 72 11.25 -19.94 -61.64
C ALA A 72 11.61 -18.81 -62.64
N ALA A 73 11.40 -17.56 -62.22
CA ALA A 73 12.15 -16.39 -62.67
C ALA A 73 12.19 -15.28 -61.60
N GLN A 74 13.40 -14.80 -61.29
CA GLN A 74 13.71 -13.43 -60.82
C GLN A 74 14.09 -12.58 -62.08
N PRO A 75 14.29 -11.24 -62.07
CA PRO A 75 14.49 -10.30 -60.94
C PRO A 75 13.76 -8.92 -61.10
N TYR A 76 14.22 -7.88 -60.37
CA TYR A 76 13.79 -6.45 -60.40
C TYR A 76 12.37 -6.17 -59.84
N GLY A 77 12.01 -4.98 -59.31
CA GLY A 77 12.70 -3.70 -59.07
C GLY A 77 11.64 -2.59 -58.78
N PRO A 78 11.92 -1.56 -57.95
CA PRO A 78 10.98 -0.46 -57.61
C PRO A 78 10.92 0.61 -58.75
N PRO A 79 10.11 1.73 -58.73
CA PRO A 79 9.67 2.51 -57.55
C PRO A 79 8.23 3.18 -57.73
N PRO A 80 7.85 4.41 -57.25
CA PRO A 80 6.60 4.57 -56.48
C PRO A 80 5.55 5.64 -56.97
N PRO A 81 5.29 6.84 -56.37
CA PRO A 81 3.90 7.23 -56.04
C PRO A 81 3.43 8.63 -56.53
N THR A 82 2.14 8.95 -56.33
CA THR A 82 1.60 10.33 -56.43
C THR A 82 0.42 10.61 -55.47
N ASN A 83 0.34 11.87 -55.02
CA ASN A 83 -0.79 12.48 -54.29
C ASN A 83 -1.78 13.13 -55.32
N ALA A 84 -2.87 13.87 -55.02
CA ALA A 84 -3.32 14.52 -53.78
C ALA A 84 -4.79 15.03 -53.83
N LEU A 85 -5.40 15.23 -52.63
CA LEU A 85 -6.25 16.36 -52.19
C LEU A 85 -7.69 16.67 -52.74
N HIS A 86 -8.62 16.75 -51.77
CA HIS A 86 -9.72 17.73 -51.55
C HIS A 86 -11.21 17.48 -51.96
N ASP A 87 -12.07 17.66 -50.94
CA ASP A 87 -13.54 17.80 -50.84
C ASP A 87 -14.06 19.16 -51.41
N PRO A 88 -15.38 19.55 -51.39
CA PRO A 88 -16.57 19.02 -50.67
C PRO A 88 -17.88 19.00 -51.52
N PRO A 89 -19.09 19.36 -51.02
CA PRO A 89 -20.07 18.65 -50.15
C PRO A 89 -21.36 18.20 -50.93
N PRO A 90 -22.43 17.64 -50.30
CA PRO A 90 -23.45 16.83 -51.00
C PRO A 90 -24.74 17.57 -51.42
N PRO A 91 -25.55 16.94 -52.30
CA PRO A 91 -27.01 17.04 -52.25
C PRO A 91 -27.73 15.67 -52.16
N GLN A 92 -29.05 15.69 -52.05
CA GLN A 92 -29.92 14.55 -51.75
C GLN A 92 -30.44 13.78 -53.00
N ALA A 93 -31.07 12.63 -52.74
CA ALA A 93 -31.99 11.87 -53.61
C ALA A 93 -33.17 12.76 -54.12
N PRO A 94 -34.04 12.35 -55.09
CA PRO A 94 -34.42 10.96 -55.42
C PRO A 94 -34.73 10.66 -56.92
N TYR A 95 -35.30 9.49 -57.23
CA TYR A 95 -36.70 9.36 -57.71
C TYR A 95 -37.15 7.89 -57.88
N GLY A 96 -38.45 7.61 -57.62
CA GLY A 96 -39.05 6.27 -57.67
C GLY A 96 -40.52 6.23 -57.21
N ARG A 97 -41.43 6.80 -58.04
CA ARG A 97 -42.91 6.83 -57.89
C ARG A 97 -43.57 5.86 -58.91
N PRO A 98 -44.92 5.71 -59.08
CA PRO A 98 -46.10 6.49 -58.61
C PRO A 98 -47.11 5.68 -57.74
N ASP A 99 -47.91 6.26 -56.82
CA ASP A 99 -49.14 7.11 -56.90
C ASP A 99 -50.50 6.37 -57.11
N ALA A 100 -51.40 6.46 -56.11
CA ALA A 100 -52.89 6.49 -56.17
C ALA A 100 -53.52 6.24 -54.76
N TYR A 101 -54.62 6.85 -54.29
CA TYR A 101 -55.42 8.05 -54.70
C TYR A 101 -56.33 8.44 -53.49
N TYR A 102 -56.42 9.74 -53.08
CA TYR A 102 -57.46 10.45 -52.25
C TYR A 102 -58.10 9.79 -50.98
N GLY A 103 -58.46 10.50 -49.88
CA GLY A 103 -58.35 11.92 -49.52
C GLY A 103 -59.17 12.30 -48.24
N GLN A 104 -58.83 13.45 -47.62
CA GLN A 104 -59.58 14.26 -46.62
C GLN A 104 -60.16 13.70 -45.28
N GLN A 105 -59.52 14.11 -44.16
CA GLN A 105 -60.04 15.08 -43.17
C GLN A 105 -61.12 14.70 -42.09
N THR A 106 -60.78 15.02 -40.82
CA THR A 106 -61.64 15.37 -39.64
C THR A 106 -62.13 14.29 -38.64
N TYR A 107 -62.01 14.65 -37.35
CA TYR A 107 -62.56 14.15 -36.07
C TYR A 107 -63.68 13.07 -35.98
N LEU A 108 -63.68 12.37 -34.82
CA LEU A 108 -64.77 11.65 -34.08
C LEU A 108 -64.59 10.12 -33.88
N ALA A 109 -65.26 9.61 -32.83
CA ALA A 109 -65.48 8.18 -32.46
C ALA A 109 -67.03 7.95 -32.37
N PRO A 110 -67.64 6.83 -31.86
CA PRO A 110 -67.12 5.55 -31.31
C PRO A 110 -67.92 4.26 -31.73
N ARG A 111 -67.60 3.07 -31.13
CA ARG A 111 -68.45 1.84 -30.88
C ARG A 111 -69.21 1.14 -32.06
N ALA A 112 -69.78 -0.09 -31.98
CA ALA A 112 -69.47 -1.39 -31.32
C ALA A 112 -70.54 -2.49 -31.70
N GLN A 113 -70.37 -3.77 -31.26
CA GLN A 113 -71.40 -4.87 -31.13
C GLN A 113 -71.93 -5.53 -32.46
N HIS A 114 -72.53 -6.75 -32.55
CA HIS A 114 -72.73 -8.01 -31.73
C HIS A 114 -73.42 -9.10 -32.64
N SER A 115 -73.73 -10.39 -32.33
CA SER A 115 -73.38 -11.45 -31.32
C SER A 115 -74.07 -12.82 -31.72
N GLN A 116 -74.29 -13.77 -30.78
CA GLN A 116 -75.12 -15.03 -30.84
C GLN A 116 -74.48 -16.31 -31.45
N GLN A 117 -74.73 -17.56 -30.97
CA GLN A 117 -75.34 -18.07 -29.72
C GLN A 117 -74.90 -19.53 -29.34
N PRO A 118 -74.83 -19.92 -28.04
CA PRO A 118 -74.62 -21.30 -27.50
C PRO A 118 -75.94 -21.89 -26.89
N PRO A 119 -76.02 -22.93 -26.01
CA PRO A 119 -75.02 -23.84 -25.37
C PRO A 119 -75.42 -25.36 -25.26
N ALA A 120 -74.63 -26.18 -24.52
CA ALA A 120 -75.08 -27.42 -23.84
C ALA A 120 -74.29 -27.66 -22.51
N ASN A 121 -74.95 -28.18 -21.47
CA ASN A 121 -74.50 -28.25 -20.06
C ASN A 121 -73.37 -29.29 -19.80
N GLY A 122 -72.60 -29.27 -18.70
CA GLY A 122 -72.61 -28.51 -17.43
C GLY A 122 -72.29 -29.44 -16.24
N VAL A 123 -72.17 -29.04 -14.96
CA VAL A 123 -72.27 -27.74 -14.26
C VAL A 123 -71.41 -27.79 -12.96
N GLY A 124 -70.75 -26.71 -12.56
CA GLY A 124 -70.02 -26.56 -11.29
C GLY A 124 -69.38 -25.17 -11.21
N ALA A 125 -70.01 -24.21 -10.51
CA ALA A 125 -70.06 -22.83 -11.01
C ALA A 125 -69.04 -21.82 -10.38
N PRO A 126 -68.47 -20.90 -11.20
CA PRO A 126 -67.62 -19.77 -10.77
C PRO A 126 -68.36 -18.42 -10.87
N LEU A 127 -67.67 -17.27 -10.67
CA LEU A 127 -68.14 -15.93 -11.05
C LEU A 127 -67.01 -14.92 -11.38
N TYR A 128 -66.99 -14.43 -12.62
CA TYR A 128 -66.51 -13.10 -13.08
C TYR A 128 -67.77 -12.40 -13.66
N PRO A 129 -67.94 -11.04 -13.76
CA PRO A 129 -67.30 -10.27 -14.86
C PRO A 129 -67.31 -8.68 -14.82
N ILE A 130 -66.72 -8.06 -15.87
CA ILE A 130 -67.24 -6.93 -16.72
C ILE A 130 -67.61 -5.50 -16.15
N VAL A 131 -66.80 -4.49 -16.57
CA VAL A 131 -67.14 -3.21 -17.28
C VAL A 131 -67.75 -1.95 -16.56
N SER A 132 -67.19 -0.78 -16.95
CA SER A 132 -67.74 0.61 -17.03
C SER A 132 -67.68 1.61 -15.85
N TYR A 133 -67.16 2.81 -16.15
CA TYR A 133 -67.47 4.13 -15.56
C TYR A 133 -68.77 4.70 -16.19
N PRO A 134 -69.58 5.61 -15.55
CA PRO A 134 -69.15 6.99 -15.23
C PRO A 134 -69.81 7.74 -14.03
N SER A 135 -69.21 8.90 -13.69
CA SER A 135 -69.78 10.16 -13.15
C SER A 135 -70.70 10.23 -11.90
N ALA A 136 -70.41 11.20 -11.02
CA ALA A 136 -71.31 11.72 -9.97
C ALA A 136 -72.46 12.60 -10.55
N PRO A 137 -73.50 12.95 -9.75
CA PRO A 137 -73.52 14.29 -9.13
C PRO A 137 -74.29 14.43 -7.79
N GLY A 138 -74.16 15.59 -7.12
CA GLY A 138 -75.04 16.08 -6.03
C GLY A 138 -74.23 16.73 -4.89
N SER A 139 -74.13 18.05 -4.70
CA SER A 139 -75.13 19.13 -4.54
C SER A 139 -75.80 19.13 -3.15
N SER A 140 -75.96 20.26 -2.43
CA SER A 140 -75.51 21.66 -2.59
C SER A 140 -75.81 22.46 -1.30
N GLN A 141 -75.66 23.80 -1.36
CA GLN A 141 -76.41 24.84 -0.62
C GLN A 141 -75.88 25.43 0.71
N TYR A 142 -75.96 26.78 0.75
CA TYR A 142 -76.00 27.75 1.87
C TYR A 142 -75.12 27.55 3.11
N GLY A 143 -74.21 28.51 3.35
CA GLY A 143 -73.44 28.67 4.60
C GLY A 143 -73.51 30.10 5.16
N THR A 144 -72.67 30.43 6.14
CA THR A 144 -72.51 31.81 6.67
C THR A 144 -71.19 31.96 7.47
N LEU A 145 -70.51 33.12 7.32
CA LEU A 145 -69.64 33.86 8.28
C LEU A 145 -68.61 33.04 9.13
N ARG A 146 -67.33 33.45 9.29
CA ARG A 146 -66.73 34.80 9.34
C ARG A 146 -65.17 34.72 9.30
N SER A 147 -64.49 35.76 8.77
CA SER A 147 -63.16 36.35 9.16
C SER A 147 -61.96 35.47 9.60
N SER A 148 -60.67 35.77 9.32
CA SER A 148 -59.95 36.91 8.67
C SER A 148 -58.44 36.55 8.63
N GLN A 149 -57.52 37.12 7.82
CA GLN A 149 -57.56 38.12 6.74
C GLN A 149 -56.27 38.04 5.87
N THR A 150 -56.42 38.17 4.55
CA THR A 150 -55.42 38.74 3.60
C THR A 150 -55.71 40.25 3.42
N PRO A 151 -54.87 41.15 2.82
CA PRO A 151 -54.08 41.01 1.57
C PRO A 151 -52.66 41.66 1.65
N SER A 152 -51.86 41.93 0.60
CA SER A 152 -52.01 42.10 -0.86
C SER A 152 -50.64 41.93 -1.59
N HIS A 153 -50.42 41.98 -2.91
CA HIS A 153 -51.23 42.23 -4.13
C HIS A 153 -50.61 41.52 -5.38
N ALA A 154 -51.40 41.29 -6.44
CA ALA A 154 -51.02 40.99 -7.84
C ALA A 154 -52.02 41.74 -8.78
N PRO A 155 -52.00 41.70 -10.14
CA PRO A 155 -51.12 41.08 -11.18
C PRO A 155 -50.43 42.17 -12.09
N GLY A 156 -49.90 41.97 -13.31
CA GLY A 156 -49.51 40.80 -14.15
C GLY A 156 -49.76 40.98 -15.68
N ALA A 157 -49.25 40.03 -16.50
CA ALA A 157 -49.49 39.77 -17.95
C ALA A 157 -48.90 40.67 -19.09
N VAL A 158 -48.01 40.05 -19.91
CA VAL A 158 -47.82 40.06 -21.40
C VAL A 158 -48.63 41.09 -22.24
N PRO A 159 -48.05 41.92 -23.17
CA PRO A 159 -47.46 41.45 -24.44
C PRO A 159 -46.32 42.31 -25.10
N THR A 160 -46.14 42.16 -26.43
CA THR A 160 -44.97 42.48 -27.29
C THR A 160 -44.94 43.90 -27.94
N LEU A 161 -43.76 44.25 -28.53
CA LEU A 161 -43.47 45.21 -29.64
C LEU A 161 -43.17 46.72 -29.34
N VAL A 162 -41.98 47.16 -29.82
CA VAL A 162 -41.56 48.52 -30.30
C VAL A 162 -41.63 49.72 -29.33
N GLY A 163 -40.64 50.64 -29.23
CA GLY A 163 -39.25 50.67 -29.75
C GLY A 163 -38.64 52.09 -29.92
N ALA A 164 -37.29 52.17 -29.90
CA ALA A 164 -36.41 53.29 -30.38
C ALA A 164 -36.43 54.63 -29.57
N PRO A 165 -35.58 55.66 -29.84
CA PRO A 165 -34.44 55.74 -30.80
C PRO A 165 -33.14 56.50 -30.30
N LEU A 166 -32.15 56.67 -31.21
CA LEU A 166 -31.02 57.65 -31.23
C LEU A 166 -29.77 57.44 -30.32
N HIS A 167 -28.51 57.67 -30.75
CA HIS A 167 -27.89 57.69 -32.11
C HIS A 167 -26.33 57.73 -32.02
N GLN A 168 -25.61 57.44 -33.13
CA GLN A 168 -24.17 57.80 -33.31
C GLN A 168 -23.32 56.83 -34.18
N TYR A 169 -23.39 56.95 -35.52
CA TYR A 169 -22.70 56.19 -36.59
C TYR A 169 -21.23 56.65 -36.86
N PRO A 170 -20.43 56.15 -37.86
CA PRO A 170 -20.75 55.25 -39.00
C PRO A 170 -19.75 54.12 -39.46
N GLN A 171 -20.33 53.02 -39.99
CA GLN A 171 -20.06 52.32 -41.30
C GLN A 171 -18.69 51.63 -41.62
N THR A 172 -18.57 50.64 -42.54
CA THR A 172 -19.50 50.11 -43.60
C THR A 172 -19.32 48.59 -43.91
N ASN A 173 -20.44 47.90 -44.20
CA ASN A 173 -20.73 46.81 -45.18
C ASN A 173 -19.73 45.66 -45.53
N ALA A 174 -20.21 44.40 -45.53
CA ALA A 174 -20.65 43.63 -46.73
C ALA A 174 -20.73 42.08 -46.52
N ASN A 175 -21.55 41.39 -47.33
CA ASN A 175 -21.64 39.92 -47.40
C ASN A 175 -20.65 39.32 -48.43
N ALA A 176 -20.14 38.11 -48.19
CA ALA A 176 -19.73 37.16 -49.24
C ALA A 176 -19.59 35.71 -48.72
N SER A 177 -19.60 34.75 -49.65
CA SER A 177 -19.40 33.30 -49.43
C SER A 177 -18.04 32.82 -50.00
N SER A 178 -17.81 31.49 -49.97
CA SER A 178 -16.82 30.71 -50.75
C SER A 178 -15.30 30.89 -50.50
N LEU A 179 -14.66 29.77 -50.11
CA LEU A 179 -13.54 29.01 -50.72
C LEU A 179 -12.32 29.73 -51.39
N PRO A 180 -11.14 29.05 -51.48
CA PRO A 180 -9.82 29.69 -51.63
C PRO A 180 -9.32 29.84 -53.09
N PRO A 181 -8.11 30.40 -53.30
CA PRO A 181 -7.01 29.56 -53.83
C PRO A 181 -5.62 29.83 -53.17
N VAL A 182 -4.80 28.81 -52.90
CA VAL A 182 -3.67 28.24 -53.70
C VAL A 182 -2.39 29.10 -53.76
N ALA A 183 -1.24 28.40 -53.68
CA ALA A 183 0.11 28.91 -53.48
C ALA A 183 0.79 29.56 -54.71
N SER A 184 1.98 30.12 -54.50
CA SER A 184 3.00 30.33 -55.53
C SER A 184 4.42 30.24 -54.94
N THR A 185 5.39 29.83 -55.76
CA THR A 185 6.78 29.50 -55.37
C THR A 185 7.81 30.46 -55.95
N ALA A 186 8.99 30.51 -55.32
CA ALA A 186 10.29 30.87 -55.94
C ALA A 186 10.50 32.34 -56.39
N ALA A 187 11.71 32.81 -56.71
CA ALA A 187 13.05 32.54 -56.14
C ALA A 187 14.09 33.55 -56.70
N GLY A 188 15.17 33.79 -55.93
CA GLY A 188 16.41 34.44 -56.41
C GLY A 188 16.35 35.97 -56.48
N GLN A 189 17.48 36.70 -56.59
CA GLN A 189 18.93 36.36 -56.51
C GLN A 189 19.62 37.53 -55.75
N HIS A 190 20.93 37.77 -55.62
CA HIS A 190 22.26 37.28 -56.04
C HIS A 190 23.28 38.00 -55.09
N GLN A 191 24.57 37.77 -54.81
CA GLN A 191 25.79 37.01 -55.22
C GLN A 191 26.66 36.85 -53.92
N GLN A 192 27.90 36.35 -53.75
CA GLN A 192 28.97 35.49 -54.36
C GLN A 192 30.02 35.28 -53.20
N LEU A 193 31.19 34.58 -53.23
CA LEU A 193 31.97 33.74 -54.16
C LEU A 193 32.93 32.85 -53.32
N TYR A 194 33.54 31.81 -53.93
CA TYR A 194 34.63 30.93 -53.40
C TYR A 194 34.29 30.06 -52.16
N GLY A 195 34.80 28.83 -52.00
CA GLY A 195 35.68 28.01 -52.86
C GLY A 195 35.68 26.52 -52.43
N ALA A 196 36.35 25.63 -53.17
CA ALA A 196 36.41 24.17 -52.93
C ALA A 196 37.58 23.77 -51.97
N SER A 197 37.91 22.51 -51.62
CA SER A 197 37.67 21.20 -52.26
C SER A 197 38.01 19.95 -51.41
N GLN A 198 37.30 18.83 -51.68
CA GLN A 198 37.78 17.42 -51.71
C GLN A 198 37.96 16.54 -50.44
N THR A 199 38.01 15.23 -50.71
CA THR A 199 38.07 14.01 -49.85
C THR A 199 39.31 13.15 -50.30
N PRO A 200 39.53 11.83 -50.03
CA PRO A 200 38.83 10.82 -49.21
C PRO A 200 39.74 9.82 -48.39
N ALA A 201 39.11 8.78 -47.82
CA ALA A 201 39.56 7.36 -47.76
C ALA A 201 40.65 6.82 -46.77
N ALA A 202 40.19 5.84 -45.96
CA ALA A 202 40.68 4.44 -45.85
C ALA A 202 41.89 4.00 -44.97
N TYR A 203 41.65 2.84 -44.33
CA TYR A 203 42.55 1.71 -43.98
C TYR A 203 43.47 1.72 -42.74
N ASN A 204 43.56 0.52 -42.14
CA ASN A 204 44.50 -0.09 -41.17
C ASN A 204 45.67 0.71 -40.59
N GLY A 205 46.05 0.40 -39.33
CA GLY A 205 47.45 0.60 -38.92
C GLY A 205 47.79 0.38 -37.45
N GLN A 206 48.37 -0.77 -37.13
CA GLN A 206 48.91 -1.19 -35.84
C GLN A 206 50.00 -0.27 -35.21
N GLN A 207 49.89 -0.09 -33.89
CA GLN A 207 50.94 -0.31 -32.87
C GLN A 207 52.13 0.67 -32.61
N HIS A 208 52.48 0.70 -31.31
CA HIS A 208 53.79 0.87 -30.62
C HIS A 208 54.23 2.24 -30.02
N TYR A 209 54.74 2.11 -28.79
CA TYR A 209 55.51 3.03 -27.91
C TYR A 209 56.97 3.23 -28.44
N PRO A 210 57.88 4.07 -27.83
CA PRO A 210 57.87 4.83 -26.55
C PRO A 210 58.20 6.35 -26.71
N GLY A 211 58.45 7.18 -25.68
CA GLY A 211 58.30 7.05 -24.21
C GLY A 211 59.52 7.52 -23.37
N GLN A 212 59.25 8.14 -22.20
CA GLN A 212 60.15 8.59 -21.10
C GLN A 212 61.20 9.71 -21.34
N THR A 213 61.17 10.74 -20.47
CA THR A 213 62.25 11.28 -19.57
C THR A 213 62.01 12.77 -19.22
N ALA A 214 62.66 13.43 -18.23
CA ALA A 214 62.88 13.11 -16.80
C ALA A 214 63.62 14.31 -16.12
N SER A 215 63.29 14.66 -14.86
CA SER A 215 64.11 15.56 -14.01
C SER A 215 63.76 15.44 -12.50
N HIS A 216 64.67 15.88 -11.61
CA HIS A 216 64.77 15.44 -10.19
C HIS A 216 65.24 16.58 -9.26
N GLN A 217 64.85 16.56 -7.97
CA GLN A 217 65.52 17.10 -6.73
C GLN A 217 64.44 17.51 -5.67
N GLN A 218 64.64 17.47 -4.33
CA GLN A 218 65.59 16.74 -3.46
C GLN A 218 64.98 16.60 -2.02
N HIS A 219 65.69 16.00 -1.07
CA HIS A 219 65.23 15.67 0.30
C HIS A 219 65.22 16.91 1.25
N TYR A 220 64.79 16.93 2.52
CA TYR A 220 64.52 15.98 3.63
C TYR A 220 63.46 16.64 4.60
N ASP A 221 62.91 16.11 5.71
CA ASP A 221 63.17 14.85 6.46
C ASP A 221 61.90 14.14 7.04
N GLN A 222 61.67 14.13 8.38
CA GLN A 222 61.27 12.88 9.06
C GLN A 222 60.76 13.04 10.52
N ASN A 223 59.61 12.44 10.86
CA ASN A 223 59.47 11.61 12.09
C ASN A 223 58.23 10.67 12.06
N SER A 224 58.48 9.39 12.37
CA SER A 224 57.66 8.30 12.96
C SER A 224 56.14 8.45 13.25
N GLN A 225 55.31 7.40 13.21
CA GLN A 225 55.45 6.00 12.77
C GLN A 225 54.04 5.37 12.56
N ALA A 226 53.95 4.20 11.92
CA ALA A 226 52.69 3.48 11.71
C ALA A 226 52.35 2.48 12.84
N ALA A 227 51.06 2.17 13.02
CA ALA A 227 50.58 1.03 13.80
C ALA A 227 49.88 0.03 12.86
N ALA A 228 50.17 -1.26 13.00
CA ALA A 228 49.71 -2.31 12.08
C ALA A 228 48.40 -2.97 12.54
N THR A 229 47.60 -3.40 11.55
CA THR A 229 46.44 -4.30 11.75
C THR A 229 46.88 -5.62 12.39
N TYR A 230 46.12 -6.13 13.36
CA TYR A 230 46.33 -7.44 13.95
C TYR A 230 45.20 -8.39 13.53
N ASP A 231 45.55 -9.55 12.98
CA ASP A 231 44.63 -10.57 12.47
C ASP A 231 44.99 -11.94 13.08
N PRO A 232 44.10 -12.58 13.86
CA PRO A 232 44.32 -13.91 14.40
C PRO A 232 43.41 -15.00 13.78
N TYR A 233 43.99 -15.71 12.80
CA TYR A 233 43.83 -17.15 12.52
C TYR A 233 42.66 -17.72 11.69
N ARG A 234 43.05 -18.67 10.85
CA ARG A 234 42.24 -19.60 10.03
C ARG A 234 42.90 -20.99 10.08
N GLY A 235 42.18 -22.08 10.40
CA GLY A 235 42.60 -23.45 10.05
C GLY A 235 42.71 -24.56 11.13
N VAL A 236 41.58 -25.15 11.54
CA VAL A 236 41.21 -26.58 11.33
C VAL A 236 42.12 -27.77 11.79
N ALA A 237 41.55 -28.64 12.66
CA ALA A 237 41.59 -30.13 12.74
C ALA A 237 42.52 -30.95 13.70
N HIS A 238 41.93 -32.09 14.16
CA HIS A 238 42.45 -33.31 14.84
C HIS A 238 43.01 -33.20 16.29
N GLY A 239 42.91 -34.22 17.16
CA GLY A 239 42.11 -35.47 17.14
C GLY A 239 42.52 -36.57 18.16
N ASN A 240 41.55 -37.09 18.94
CA ASN A 240 41.48 -38.35 19.75
C ASN A 240 42.61 -38.77 20.76
N LEU A 241 42.20 -39.26 21.95
CA LEU A 241 42.30 -40.70 22.34
C LEU A 241 41.74 -41.03 23.77
N MET A 242 41.54 -42.34 24.03
CA MET A 242 40.99 -43.02 25.24
C MET A 242 39.47 -42.81 25.47
N ALA A 243 38.55 -43.80 25.51
CA ALA A 243 38.51 -45.22 25.96
C ALA A 243 38.38 -45.37 27.50
N GLU A 244 37.53 -46.22 28.09
CA GLU A 244 36.60 -47.30 27.63
C GLU A 244 35.17 -47.08 28.25
N GLY A 245 34.07 -47.82 27.97
CA GLY A 245 33.84 -49.02 27.15
C GLY A 245 32.33 -49.43 27.06
N ASP A 246 32.07 -50.62 26.49
CA ASP A 246 30.84 -51.44 26.43
C ASP A 246 29.45 -50.87 26.00
N ARG A 247 29.14 -51.11 24.71
CA ARG A 247 28.16 -52.10 24.15
C ARG A 247 26.64 -52.09 24.55
N PRO A 248 25.75 -52.68 23.69
CA PRO A 248 24.40 -52.14 23.42
C PRO A 248 23.32 -53.28 23.48
N PRO A 249 22.26 -53.39 22.63
CA PRO A 249 21.48 -52.44 21.79
C PRO A 249 19.94 -52.54 21.96
N SER A 250 19.20 -51.75 21.16
CA SER A 250 17.89 -52.07 20.51
C SER A 250 16.66 -52.54 21.32
N GLY A 251 15.49 -51.94 21.06
CA GLY A 251 14.20 -52.57 21.40
C GLY A 251 12.97 -51.64 21.47
N THR A 252 12.35 -51.35 20.33
CA THR A 252 10.87 -51.29 20.25
C THR A 252 10.35 -52.72 20.03
N PRO A 253 9.15 -53.13 20.49
CA PRO A 253 7.91 -52.34 20.45
C PRO A 253 6.99 -52.43 21.70
N SER A 254 5.83 -51.77 21.59
CA SER A 254 4.60 -51.97 22.39
C SER A 254 4.07 -53.43 22.25
N THR A 255 3.15 -53.97 23.07
CA THR A 255 2.04 -53.38 23.85
C THR A 255 1.73 -54.12 25.19
N SER A 256 1.03 -53.38 26.06
CA SER A 256 0.27 -53.74 27.28
C SER A 256 -0.33 -55.16 27.48
N VAL A 257 -0.41 -55.59 28.75
CA VAL A 257 -1.62 -56.21 29.35
C VAL A 257 -1.85 -55.76 30.81
N HIS A 258 -3.12 -55.63 31.21
CA HIS A 258 -3.68 -55.40 32.56
C HIS A 258 -3.60 -56.65 33.49
N SER A 259 -3.92 -56.68 34.80
CA SER A 259 -4.14 -55.68 35.88
C SER A 259 -4.14 -56.39 37.27
N SER A 260 -4.14 -55.62 38.36
CA SER A 260 -4.21 -56.06 39.78
C SER A 260 -5.52 -56.75 40.20
N PRO A 261 -5.53 -57.43 41.37
CA PRO A 261 -6.72 -57.39 42.22
C PRO A 261 -6.47 -57.29 43.75
N GLY A 262 -7.46 -56.73 44.46
CA GLY A 262 -7.67 -56.85 45.91
C GLY A 262 -7.43 -55.57 46.72
N HIS A 263 -8.36 -55.06 47.53
CA HIS A 263 -9.76 -55.44 47.82
C HIS A 263 -10.48 -54.20 48.42
N GLN A 264 -11.80 -53.98 48.34
CA GLN A 264 -12.93 -54.72 47.75
C GLN A 264 -13.61 -53.80 46.67
N GLN A 265 -14.89 -53.84 46.27
CA GLN A 265 -16.08 -54.68 46.51
C GLN A 265 -17.01 -54.60 45.26
N GLY A 266 -17.57 -55.71 44.75
CA GLY A 266 -18.70 -55.68 43.78
C GLY A 266 -18.50 -56.18 42.32
N MET A 267 -18.47 -57.51 42.13
CA MET A 267 -19.05 -58.35 41.02
C MET A 267 -19.82 -57.67 39.84
N ARG A 268 -19.84 -58.13 38.55
CA ARG A 268 -19.49 -59.41 37.83
C ARG A 268 -19.34 -59.21 36.28
N TYR A 269 -18.62 -60.13 35.58
CA TYR A 269 -18.54 -60.52 34.12
C TYR A 269 -19.27 -59.75 32.97
N GLY A 270 -18.83 -59.75 31.69
CA GLY A 270 -17.60 -60.26 31.01
C GLY A 270 -17.73 -60.54 29.47
N TYR A 271 -16.59 -60.64 28.75
CA TYR A 271 -16.33 -61.16 27.37
C TYR A 271 -16.60 -60.36 26.04
N VAL A 272 -15.50 -59.97 25.36
CA VAL A 272 -15.13 -60.11 23.91
C VAL A 272 -16.07 -59.65 22.76
N ALA A 273 -15.63 -58.70 21.90
CA ALA A 273 -15.44 -58.86 20.41
C ALA A 273 -15.11 -57.55 19.62
N ASN A 274 -14.39 -57.71 18.50
CA ASN A 274 -14.40 -57.01 17.18
C ASN A 274 -14.68 -55.50 16.96
N SER A 275 -13.83 -54.94 16.07
CA SER A 275 -14.10 -54.33 14.74
C SER A 275 -15.36 -53.50 14.41
N GLY A 276 -15.16 -52.50 13.53
CA GLY A 276 -16.20 -51.82 12.74
C GLY A 276 -16.16 -50.29 12.91
N THR A 277 -16.19 -49.39 11.92
CA THR A 277 -16.68 -49.35 10.52
C THR A 277 -18.18 -49.54 10.31
N SER A 278 -18.81 -48.54 9.67
CA SER A 278 -20.15 -48.61 9.05
C SER A 278 -21.33 -48.70 10.05
N SER A 279 -22.56 -48.25 9.75
CA SER A 279 -23.12 -47.55 8.57
C SER A 279 -24.50 -46.95 8.90
N VAL A 280 -24.99 -46.05 8.03
CA VAL A 280 -26.36 -45.92 7.45
C VAL A 280 -27.43 -46.85 8.07
N CYS A 281 -28.65 -46.44 8.48
CA CYS A 281 -29.63 -45.47 7.94
C CYS A 281 -30.22 -44.58 9.08
N ASP A 282 -30.82 -43.39 8.90
CA ASP A 282 -31.82 -42.89 7.91
C ASP A 282 -33.19 -43.63 8.03
N PRO A 283 -34.39 -42.99 7.88
CA PRO A 283 -34.69 -41.61 7.50
C PRO A 283 -35.73 -40.85 8.37
N SER A 284 -36.01 -39.59 7.99
CA SER A 284 -37.28 -38.84 8.21
C SER A 284 -37.65 -38.41 9.65
N THR A 285 -38.47 -37.39 9.90
CA THR A 285 -39.30 -36.57 8.98
C THR A 285 -39.32 -35.08 9.40
N ALA A 286 -39.90 -34.25 8.53
CA ALA A 286 -40.07 -32.80 8.67
C ALA A 286 -40.94 -32.31 9.86
N ALA A 287 -41.05 -30.98 9.90
CA ALA A 287 -42.05 -30.14 10.60
C ALA A 287 -41.66 -29.58 11.99
N GLY A 288 -41.71 -28.25 12.08
CA GLY A 288 -42.21 -27.55 13.28
C GLY A 288 -43.75 -27.39 13.15
N PRO A 289 -44.38 -26.29 13.60
CA PRO A 289 -43.83 -25.12 14.29
C PRO A 289 -44.54 -24.86 15.63
N SER A 290 -44.40 -23.63 16.18
CA SER A 290 -45.42 -22.92 17.01
C SER A 290 -45.81 -23.50 18.39
N THR A 291 -46.25 -22.74 19.39
CA THR A 291 -46.27 -21.28 19.74
C THR A 291 -46.70 -21.18 21.21
N SER A 292 -46.58 -19.99 21.84
CA SER A 292 -47.43 -19.51 22.97
C SER A 292 -47.34 -20.30 24.30
N SER A 293 -47.72 -19.78 25.47
CA SER A 293 -48.05 -18.42 25.97
C SER A 293 -47.89 -18.47 27.51
N SER A 294 -47.25 -17.50 28.15
CA SER A 294 -47.86 -16.32 28.84
C SER A 294 -48.21 -16.59 30.31
N ASP A 295 -48.19 -15.50 31.10
CA ASP A 295 -48.85 -15.30 32.40
C ASP A 295 -48.38 -16.18 33.61
N ASP A 296 -48.34 -15.72 34.87
CA ASP A 296 -48.14 -14.37 35.45
C ASP A 296 -47.88 -14.53 36.98
N ASP A 297 -47.85 -13.42 37.73
CA ASP A 297 -48.23 -13.27 39.15
C ASP A 297 -47.28 -13.69 40.32
N GLU A 298 -47.20 -12.75 41.29
CA GLU A 298 -47.18 -12.87 42.76
C GLU A 298 -46.03 -13.64 43.49
N ASP A 299 -45.56 -13.23 44.69
CA ASP A 299 -45.44 -11.93 45.39
C ASP A 299 -44.62 -12.15 46.70
N ASP A 300 -44.29 -11.07 47.45
CA ASP A 300 -44.04 -11.03 48.92
C ASP A 300 -42.85 -11.85 49.55
N ASP A 301 -42.18 -11.47 50.66
CA ASP A 301 -42.09 -10.21 51.42
C ASP A 301 -40.86 -10.21 52.40
N GLU A 302 -40.60 -9.07 53.07
CA GLU A 302 -40.09 -8.86 54.46
C GLU A 302 -38.83 -9.64 55.04
N ASP A 303 -37.97 -9.09 55.92
CA ASP A 303 -37.62 -7.70 56.28
C ASP A 303 -36.32 -7.57 57.16
N GLU A 304 -35.90 -6.33 57.41
CA GLU A 304 -35.09 -5.75 58.52
C GLU A 304 -33.58 -6.05 58.79
N GLU A 305 -32.98 -5.15 59.58
CA GLU A 305 -31.53 -4.85 59.74
C GLU A 305 -30.78 -5.65 60.83
N ALA A 306 -29.45 -5.75 60.66
CA ALA A 306 -28.47 -5.42 61.72
C ALA A 306 -27.05 -5.20 61.12
N GLY A 307 -26.33 -4.15 61.55
CA GLY A 307 -25.03 -3.76 60.99
C GLY A 307 -23.79 -4.23 61.77
N GLY A 308 -22.59 -4.06 61.17
CA GLY A 308 -21.29 -4.26 61.82
C GLY A 308 -20.11 -4.13 60.86
N ASP A 309 -19.14 -3.26 61.16
CA ASP A 309 -18.02 -2.92 60.26
C ASP A 309 -16.98 -4.04 60.07
N SER A 310 -16.50 -4.23 58.84
CA SER A 310 -15.09 -4.57 58.56
C SER A 310 -14.68 -4.41 57.09
N SER A 311 -13.40 -4.10 56.88
CA SER A 311 -12.78 -3.82 55.57
C SER A 311 -12.58 -5.04 54.66
N SER A 312 -12.73 -4.89 53.34
CA SER A 312 -11.61 -5.06 52.37
C SER A 312 -12.02 -5.02 50.88
N SER A 313 -11.04 -4.69 50.02
CA SER A 313 -10.89 -5.03 48.58
C SER A 313 -12.12 -5.31 47.70
N THR A 314 -12.48 -4.35 46.83
CA THR A 314 -13.39 -4.57 45.70
C THR A 314 -12.67 -5.06 44.44
N THR A 315 -12.91 -6.32 44.05
CA THR A 315 -12.54 -6.85 42.73
C THR A 315 -13.62 -6.52 41.70
N GLY A 316 -13.41 -5.47 40.90
CA GLY A 316 -14.34 -5.06 39.85
C GLY A 316 -14.33 -6.00 38.63
N SER A 317 -15.10 -7.09 38.69
CA SER A 317 -15.45 -7.93 37.53
C SER A 317 -16.54 -7.26 36.70
N ALA A 318 -16.33 -7.11 35.39
CA ALA A 318 -17.31 -6.55 34.48
C ALA A 318 -18.20 -7.66 33.89
N SER A 319 -19.49 -7.63 34.17
CA SER A 319 -20.50 -8.48 33.53
C SER A 319 -20.85 -7.95 32.12
N PRO A 320 -21.21 -8.83 31.16
CA PRO A 320 -21.63 -8.40 29.83
C PRO A 320 -23.09 -7.89 29.83
N VAL A 321 -23.37 -6.90 28.98
CA VAL A 321 -24.73 -6.43 28.69
C VAL A 321 -25.16 -6.96 27.31
N PRO A 322 -26.33 -7.61 27.15
CA PRO A 322 -26.86 -7.98 25.85
C PRO A 322 -27.42 -6.76 25.10
N ASN A 323 -27.13 -6.64 23.81
CA ASN A 323 -27.82 -5.68 22.94
C ASN A 323 -29.06 -6.33 22.32
N ASN A 324 -30.22 -5.70 22.49
CA ASN A 324 -31.36 -5.86 21.58
C ASN A 324 -32.29 -4.65 21.75
N PHE A 325 -32.74 -4.03 20.67
CA PHE A 325 -34.12 -3.51 20.50
C PHE A 325 -34.34 -2.93 19.09
N ASP A 326 -35.59 -2.98 18.64
CA ASP A 326 -36.07 -2.45 17.36
C ASP A 326 -36.86 -1.14 17.54
N CYS A 327 -37.29 -0.52 16.44
CA CYS A 327 -37.91 0.81 16.40
C CYS A 327 -39.32 0.91 17.04
N LEU A 328 -39.70 2.10 17.57
CA LEU A 328 -40.93 2.85 17.18
C LEU A 328 -41.05 4.26 17.80
N GLU A 329 -42.14 4.97 17.47
CA GLU A 329 -42.34 6.44 17.55
C GLU A 329 -42.72 7.04 18.93
N GLY A 330 -42.39 8.33 19.11
CA GLY A 330 -43.39 9.36 19.46
C GLY A 330 -43.64 9.76 20.93
N GLY A 331 -43.20 10.97 21.32
CA GLY A 331 -43.58 11.64 22.59
C GLY A 331 -43.09 13.10 22.65
N SER A 332 -43.78 13.99 23.39
CA SER A 332 -43.61 15.46 23.27
C SER A 332 -43.64 16.25 24.59
N TYR A 333 -43.01 17.45 24.57
CA TYR A 333 -43.10 18.58 25.54
C TYR A 333 -42.43 18.43 26.94
N PRO A 334 -42.14 19.53 27.68
CA PRO A 334 -42.05 20.97 27.33
C PRO A 334 -40.74 21.69 27.80
N ASP A 335 -40.66 23.01 27.59
CA ASP A 335 -39.61 23.92 28.13
C ASP A 335 -39.56 24.03 29.67
N SER A 336 -38.41 24.43 30.24
CA SER A 336 -38.29 25.65 31.09
C SER A 336 -36.89 25.97 31.67
N MET A 337 -36.47 27.23 31.46
CA MET A 337 -35.66 28.13 32.32
C MET A 337 -34.34 27.72 33.00
N ALA A 338 -33.44 28.72 33.09
CA ALA A 338 -32.22 28.71 33.90
C ALA A 338 -32.34 29.66 35.12
N PRO A 339 -31.54 29.47 36.19
CA PRO A 339 -31.44 30.43 37.30
C PRO A 339 -30.27 31.42 37.11
N SER A 340 -30.55 32.71 37.31
CA SER A 340 -29.54 33.76 37.53
C SER A 340 -29.38 34.00 39.03
N GLY A 341 -28.18 34.36 39.48
CA GLY A 341 -27.94 34.74 40.88
C GLY A 341 -26.68 35.60 41.02
N ASP A 342 -26.87 36.88 41.35
CA ASP A 342 -25.81 37.87 41.57
C ASP A 342 -26.16 38.72 42.79
N MET A 343 -25.19 38.91 43.70
CA MET A 343 -25.27 39.86 44.82
C MET A 343 -23.87 40.28 45.30
N THR A 344 -23.75 41.57 45.63
CA THR A 344 -22.53 42.27 46.00
C THR A 344 -22.41 42.51 47.51
N ASN A 345 -21.19 42.62 48.07
CA ASN A 345 -20.72 43.88 48.69
C ASN A 345 -19.31 43.87 49.32
N HIS A 346 -18.67 45.06 49.22
CA HIS A 346 -17.71 45.75 50.11
C HIS A 346 -16.54 45.03 50.84
N GLY A 347 -15.34 45.63 50.74
CA GLY A 347 -14.20 45.42 51.66
C GLY A 347 -14.20 46.38 52.88
N PRO A 348 -13.14 46.42 53.71
CA PRO A 348 -11.98 47.27 53.40
C PRO A 348 -10.57 46.70 53.81
N PRO A 349 -9.44 47.36 53.48
CA PRO A 349 -8.06 46.88 53.73
C PRO A 349 -7.29 47.65 54.84
N TYR A 350 -6.12 47.15 55.30
CA TYR A 350 -4.97 47.98 55.75
C TYR A 350 -3.64 47.24 56.03
N ASN A 351 -2.50 47.84 55.60
CA ASN A 351 -1.08 47.73 56.03
C ASN A 351 -0.31 46.37 56.11
N ASN A 352 1.04 46.32 56.21
CA ASN A 352 2.19 47.03 55.59
C ASN A 352 3.50 46.75 56.41
N TYR A 353 4.62 46.37 55.77
CA TYR A 353 6.05 46.56 56.16
C TYR A 353 6.93 45.95 55.04
N GLY A 354 8.17 46.38 54.72
CA GLY A 354 8.96 47.54 55.16
C GLY A 354 10.41 47.47 54.59
N TYR A 355 10.88 48.52 53.91
CA TYR A 355 12.23 48.60 53.27
C TYR A 355 13.35 48.97 54.28
N PRO A 356 14.65 48.71 53.96
CA PRO A 356 15.51 49.77 53.40
C PRO A 356 16.55 49.29 52.35
N GLY A 357 17.24 50.24 51.69
CA GLY A 357 18.40 50.02 50.81
C GLY A 357 19.38 51.20 50.84
N MET A 358 20.57 51.06 50.21
CA MET A 358 21.63 52.11 50.15
C MET A 358 22.50 52.02 48.89
N GLN A 359 23.23 53.11 48.61
CA GLN A 359 24.13 53.31 47.44
C GLN A 359 25.38 54.12 47.88
N PRO A 360 26.55 53.97 47.23
CA PRO A 360 27.28 55.17 46.78
C PRO A 360 28.16 55.02 45.50
N THR A 361 28.83 56.12 45.11
CA THR A 361 29.60 56.41 43.88
C THR A 361 31.14 56.32 44.09
N TYR A 362 32.12 56.65 43.21
CA TYR A 362 32.28 57.76 42.23
C TYR A 362 33.37 57.56 41.13
N GLN A 363 33.06 58.06 39.92
CA GLN A 363 33.87 58.84 38.94
C GLN A 363 35.30 58.48 38.48
N GLN A 364 35.44 58.36 37.15
CA GLN A 364 36.07 59.34 36.19
C GLN A 364 35.77 58.90 34.73
N GLY A 365 35.96 59.66 33.64
CA GLY A 365 36.33 61.09 33.42
C GLY A 365 37.51 61.27 32.44
N ALA A 366 37.56 62.22 31.49
CA ALA A 366 36.55 63.13 30.90
C ALA A 366 37.07 63.79 29.58
N THR A 367 36.17 64.42 28.78
CA THR A 367 36.38 65.37 27.64
C THR A 367 37.19 64.90 26.39
N SER A 368 37.11 65.50 25.18
CA SER A 368 36.56 66.80 24.68
C SER A 368 35.93 66.73 23.26
N HIS A 369 35.37 67.86 22.75
CA HIS A 369 34.68 68.05 21.44
C HIS A 369 35.47 68.97 20.48
N VAL A 370 35.13 68.96 19.17
CA VAL A 370 34.74 70.11 18.27
C VAL A 370 35.00 69.82 16.77
N ASP A 371 34.13 70.35 15.89
CA ASP A 371 34.05 70.21 14.41
C ASP A 371 35.17 70.91 13.60
N SER A 372 35.39 70.69 12.29
CA SER A 372 34.64 71.37 11.19
C SER A 372 35.03 70.92 9.75
N SER A 373 34.15 71.16 8.76
CA SER A 373 34.26 70.95 7.29
C SER A 373 34.94 72.15 6.54
N PRO A 374 34.87 72.35 5.19
CA PRO A 374 34.54 71.54 3.98
C PRO A 374 35.70 71.64 2.89
N SER A 375 35.65 71.42 1.55
CA SER A 375 34.64 71.52 0.45
C SER A 375 35.19 71.05 -0.95
N HIS A 376 34.29 70.97 -1.97
CA HIS A 376 34.52 70.83 -3.45
C HIS A 376 35.18 69.53 -4.02
N GLY A 377 34.92 69.08 -5.26
CA GLY A 377 34.17 69.65 -6.40
C GLY A 377 33.48 68.61 -7.34
N LEU A 378 33.03 69.01 -8.54
CA LEU A 378 31.97 68.34 -9.32
C LEU A 378 32.37 67.60 -10.63
N TYR A 379 31.68 66.47 -10.88
CA TYR A 379 31.19 65.88 -12.17
C TYR A 379 32.12 65.47 -13.33
N GLY A 380 31.89 64.25 -13.82
CA GLY A 380 32.28 63.70 -15.14
C GLY A 380 31.54 62.37 -15.40
N GLN A 381 31.17 62.04 -16.64
CA GLN A 381 30.32 60.87 -16.99
C GLN A 381 31.11 59.69 -17.59
N GLN A 382 30.70 58.44 -17.33
CA GLN A 382 30.14 57.47 -18.32
C GLN A 382 29.94 56.04 -17.73
N GLN A 383 29.22 55.19 -18.47
CA GLN A 383 28.90 53.76 -18.21
C GLN A 383 29.62 52.86 -19.25
N PRO A 384 29.49 51.52 -19.21
CA PRO A 384 29.63 50.57 -18.10
C PRO A 384 30.60 49.41 -18.45
N GLY A 385 30.92 48.52 -17.51
CA GLY A 385 31.68 47.29 -17.77
C GLY A 385 31.32 46.13 -16.84
N TYR A 386 31.04 44.95 -17.41
CA TYR A 386 30.82 43.71 -16.65
C TYR A 386 32.15 42.99 -16.38
N GLN A 387 32.35 42.50 -15.15
CA GLN A 387 33.21 41.35 -14.87
C GLN A 387 32.60 40.42 -13.82
N GLN A 388 33.02 39.16 -13.88
CA GLN A 388 32.38 38.01 -13.26
C GLN A 388 33.24 37.49 -12.10
N TYR A 389 32.70 37.48 -10.88
CA TYR A 389 33.40 36.98 -9.69
C TYR A 389 32.86 35.62 -9.25
N SER A 390 33.67 34.58 -9.43
CA SER A 390 33.64 33.38 -8.59
C SER A 390 34.35 33.68 -7.27
N GLN A 391 33.77 33.25 -6.14
CA GLN A 391 34.38 33.33 -4.80
C GLN A 391 34.38 31.94 -4.15
N PRO A 392 35.41 31.58 -3.35
CA PRO A 392 35.53 30.26 -2.74
C PRO A 392 34.57 30.09 -1.54
N PHE A 393 34.27 28.83 -1.21
CA PHE A 393 33.48 28.48 -0.03
C PHE A 393 34.24 28.77 1.28
N PRO A 394 33.53 29.15 2.37
CA PRO A 394 34.15 29.40 3.68
C PRO A 394 34.62 28.11 4.36
N ASN A 395 35.59 28.24 5.27
CA ASN A 395 36.17 27.12 6.01
C ASN A 395 35.27 26.68 7.19
N MET A 396 35.32 25.39 7.54
CA MET A 396 34.47 24.70 8.53
C MET A 396 34.38 25.45 9.88
N SER A 397 35.49 26.02 10.35
CA SER A 397 35.57 26.76 11.62
C SER A 397 34.67 28.02 11.68
N GLN A 398 34.26 28.58 10.54
CA GLN A 398 33.36 29.73 10.51
C GLN A 398 31.88 29.33 10.73
N LEU A 399 31.49 28.10 10.36
CA LEU A 399 30.16 27.56 10.60
C LEU A 399 29.91 27.33 12.11
N SER A 400 30.88 26.75 12.82
CA SER A 400 30.81 26.54 14.28
C SER A 400 30.62 27.85 15.06
N THR A 401 31.16 28.96 14.56
CA THR A 401 31.04 30.28 15.20
C THR A 401 29.64 30.89 14.99
N ALA A 402 28.96 30.56 13.88
CA ALA A 402 27.68 31.14 13.51
C ALA A 402 26.46 30.50 14.21
N LEU A 403 26.62 29.32 14.81
CA LEU A 403 25.55 28.59 15.52
C LEU A 403 25.52 28.82 17.05
N GLY A 404 26.49 29.57 17.58
CA GLY A 404 26.73 29.70 19.02
C GLY A 404 27.53 28.51 19.57
N GLY A 405 28.44 28.77 20.52
CA GLY A 405 29.46 27.82 20.97
C GLY A 405 28.95 26.67 21.85
N LEU A 406 28.06 25.83 21.33
CA LEU A 406 27.52 24.66 22.01
C LEU A 406 28.43 23.43 21.84
N SER A 407 29.32 23.22 22.80
CA SER A 407 30.00 21.92 22.95
C SER A 407 28.99 20.86 23.42
N GLY A 408 28.46 20.07 22.48
CA GLY A 408 27.51 18.99 22.82
C GLY A 408 26.61 18.48 21.69
N VAL A 409 26.50 19.19 20.56
CA VAL A 409 25.72 18.71 19.40
C VAL A 409 26.41 17.48 18.78
N PRO A 410 25.74 16.32 18.62
CA PRO A 410 26.27 15.18 17.89
C PRO A 410 26.56 15.53 16.43
N GLU A 411 27.67 15.03 15.90
CA GLU A 411 28.14 15.30 14.53
C GLU A 411 27.07 15.05 13.45
N LEU A 412 26.24 14.02 13.65
CA LEU A 412 25.11 13.64 12.79
C LEU A 412 23.97 14.67 12.75
N GLU A 413 23.68 15.38 13.86
CA GLU A 413 22.63 16.41 13.88
C GLU A 413 23.07 17.67 13.12
N MET A 414 24.38 17.95 13.12
CA MET A 414 24.95 19.04 12.34
C MET A 414 24.94 18.74 10.83
N GLU A 415 25.15 17.49 10.42
CA GLU A 415 25.04 17.06 9.01
C GLU A 415 23.58 17.12 8.52
N ALA A 416 22.62 16.59 9.28
CA ALA A 416 21.20 16.58 8.90
C ALA A 416 20.60 17.98 8.66
N LEU A 417 21.10 19.00 9.37
CA LEU A 417 20.70 20.41 9.24
C LEU A 417 21.53 21.21 8.22
N MET A 418 22.45 20.58 7.47
CA MET A 418 23.24 21.29 6.47
C MET A 418 22.34 21.97 5.41
N PRO A 419 22.51 23.28 5.14
CA PRO A 419 21.59 24.03 4.29
C PRO A 419 21.90 23.84 2.79
N VAL A 420 21.05 23.08 2.09
CA VAL A 420 21.15 22.82 0.65
C VAL A 420 20.35 23.86 -0.14
N ASN A 421 20.98 24.56 -1.09
CA ASN A 421 20.30 25.48 -2.01
C ASN A 421 19.81 24.73 -3.26
N LEU A 422 18.55 24.33 -3.26
CA LEU A 422 17.95 23.43 -4.26
C LEU A 422 17.89 24.02 -5.68
N LEU A 423 18.05 25.33 -5.84
CA LEU A 423 18.13 25.98 -7.15
C LEU A 423 19.54 25.94 -7.78
N GLN A 424 20.56 25.55 -7.00
CA GLN A 424 21.94 25.43 -7.44
C GLN A 424 22.41 23.97 -7.49
N GLU A 425 22.02 23.16 -6.48
CA GLU A 425 22.36 21.74 -6.44
C GLU A 425 21.57 20.92 -7.48
N ARG A 426 22.26 20.01 -8.17
CA ARG A 426 21.72 19.12 -9.22
C ARG A 426 21.93 17.63 -8.94
N SER A 427 22.62 17.29 -7.84
CA SER A 427 22.99 15.92 -7.45
C SER A 427 22.37 15.58 -6.10
N LEU A 428 21.04 15.65 -6.02
CA LEU A 428 20.30 15.50 -4.76
C LEU A 428 20.15 14.05 -4.33
N LEU A 429 20.12 13.10 -5.28
CA LEU A 429 20.00 11.67 -4.96
C LEU A 429 21.27 11.12 -4.28
N PRO A 430 21.13 10.36 -3.19
CA PRO A 430 22.23 9.60 -2.61
C PRO A 430 22.71 8.47 -3.53
N VAL A 431 23.97 8.05 -3.37
CA VAL A 431 24.61 6.98 -4.16
C VAL A 431 24.01 5.59 -3.87
N ARG A 432 23.41 5.42 -2.70
CA ARG A 432 22.66 4.25 -2.23
C ARG A 432 21.22 4.65 -1.89
N PRO A 433 20.26 3.72 -1.79
CA PRO A 433 18.91 4.02 -1.30
C PRO A 433 18.94 4.78 0.03
N LEU A 434 18.04 5.76 0.19
CA LEU A 434 18.00 6.61 1.40
C LEU A 434 17.56 5.79 2.62
N GLU A 435 18.41 5.74 3.64
CA GLU A 435 18.16 5.08 4.92
C GLU A 435 17.20 5.89 5.82
N ALA A 436 16.69 5.28 6.88
CA ALA A 436 15.83 5.96 7.84
C ALA A 436 16.67 6.82 8.81
N PRO A 437 16.27 8.06 9.16
CA PRO A 437 16.94 8.83 10.19
C PRO A 437 16.98 8.06 11.52
N GLU A 438 18.18 7.85 12.05
CA GLU A 438 18.34 7.14 13.32
C GLU A 438 17.90 8.04 14.50
N PRO A 439 16.95 7.61 15.35
CA PRO A 439 16.50 8.42 16.49
C PRO A 439 17.66 8.75 17.43
N ASN A 440 17.75 10.01 17.88
CA ASN A 440 18.78 10.43 18.83
C ASN A 440 18.49 9.89 20.25
N LEU A 441 18.88 8.63 20.47
CA LEU A 441 18.79 7.89 21.72
C LEU A 441 20.19 7.41 22.14
N SER A 442 20.33 7.01 23.41
CA SER A 442 21.57 6.37 23.88
C SER A 442 21.87 5.06 23.12
N SER A 443 23.13 4.69 23.01
CA SER A 443 23.59 3.51 22.26
C SER A 443 23.05 2.17 22.77
N GLU A 444 22.48 2.13 23.97
CA GLU A 444 21.75 0.98 24.50
C GLU A 444 20.32 0.94 23.99
N LEU A 445 19.59 2.07 24.09
CA LEU A 445 18.21 2.20 23.62
C LEU A 445 18.10 2.07 22.10
N LYS A 446 19.10 2.54 21.34
CA LYS A 446 19.20 2.35 19.89
C LYS A 446 19.17 0.86 19.50
N LYS A 447 19.95 0.01 20.16
CA LYS A 447 20.09 -1.43 19.86
C LYS A 447 18.81 -2.23 20.09
N VAL A 448 17.98 -1.83 21.05
CA VAL A 448 16.73 -2.53 21.40
C VAL A 448 15.50 -1.94 20.71
N ASN A 449 15.64 -0.90 19.88
CA ASN A 449 14.52 -0.20 19.25
C ASN A 449 13.87 -0.98 18.10
N CYS A 450 12.65 -0.59 17.72
CA CYS A 450 11.94 -1.24 16.63
C CYS A 450 12.61 -0.99 15.28
N SER A 451 12.66 -2.02 14.42
CA SER A 451 13.17 -1.88 13.06
C SER A 451 12.37 -0.82 12.28
N PRO A 452 13.04 0.14 11.58
CA PRO A 452 12.38 1.12 10.74
C PRO A 452 11.70 0.50 9.51
N GLN A 453 11.96 -0.78 9.21
CA GLN A 453 11.21 -1.55 8.22
C GLN A 453 9.95 -2.24 8.80
N THR A 454 9.57 -1.93 10.04
CA THR A 454 8.40 -2.50 10.74
C THR A 454 7.57 -1.42 11.42
N PHE A 455 8.21 -0.43 12.04
CA PHE A 455 7.52 0.70 12.69
C PHE A 455 8.42 1.94 12.62
N ARG A 456 7.92 3.02 12.01
CA ARG A 456 8.68 4.24 11.68
C ARG A 456 7.81 5.47 11.91
N CYS A 457 8.41 6.62 12.22
CA CYS A 457 7.70 7.89 12.44
C CYS A 457 8.15 8.94 11.41
N THR A 458 7.28 9.91 11.11
CA THR A 458 7.61 11.05 10.25
C THR A 458 8.60 12.03 10.90
N LEU A 459 8.67 12.04 12.23
CA LEU A 459 9.57 12.86 13.03
C LEU A 459 10.23 11.95 14.07
N SER A 460 11.49 11.60 13.87
CA SER A 460 12.28 10.84 14.85
C SER A 460 12.60 11.65 16.11
N SER A 461 12.49 12.98 16.03
CA SER A 461 12.51 13.91 17.17
C SER A 461 11.11 14.46 17.41
N ILE A 462 10.43 14.01 18.47
CA ILE A 462 9.03 14.33 18.74
C ILE A 462 8.89 15.75 19.32
N PRO A 463 8.10 16.66 18.72
CA PRO A 463 7.86 17.99 19.29
C PRO A 463 7.24 17.90 20.67
N GLN A 464 7.78 18.63 21.65
CA GLN A 464 7.29 18.66 23.03
C GLN A 464 5.86 19.21 23.18
N THR A 465 5.38 20.01 22.21
CA THR A 465 4.04 20.62 22.23
C THR A 465 3.39 20.68 20.85
N GLN A 466 2.05 20.68 20.81
CA GLN A 466 1.30 20.96 19.58
C GLN A 466 1.61 22.34 18.99
N ALA A 467 1.98 23.32 19.84
CA ALA A 467 2.42 24.64 19.37
C ALA A 467 3.72 24.56 18.56
N LEU A 468 4.70 23.75 18.99
CA LEU A 468 5.93 23.50 18.25
C LEU A 468 5.67 22.70 16.96
N LEU A 469 4.82 21.68 16.99
CA LEU A 469 4.40 20.92 15.80
C LEU A 469 3.69 21.81 14.77
N ASN A 470 2.71 22.62 15.22
CA ASN A 470 2.01 23.61 14.37
C ASN A 470 2.97 24.67 13.80
N LYS A 471 4.02 25.04 14.55
CA LYS A 471 5.08 25.96 14.08
C LYS A 471 5.98 25.29 13.04
N ALA A 472 6.30 24.00 13.18
CA ALA A 472 7.15 23.25 12.26
C ALA A 472 6.53 22.99 10.89
N ARG A 473 5.19 22.87 10.81
CA ARG A 473 4.43 22.61 9.57
C ARG A 473 4.71 21.26 8.89
N LEU A 474 5.49 20.38 9.54
CA LEU A 474 5.64 18.99 9.16
C LEU A 474 4.53 18.14 9.83
N PRO A 475 4.00 17.09 9.18
CA PRO A 475 2.97 16.25 9.77
C PRO A 475 3.60 15.24 10.75
N LEU A 476 3.01 15.08 11.94
CA LEU A 476 3.36 14.00 12.86
C LEU A 476 2.52 12.76 12.57
N GLY A 477 3.18 11.62 12.39
CA GLY A 477 2.50 10.35 12.17
C GLY A 477 3.43 9.14 12.17
N LEU A 478 2.82 7.96 12.05
CA LEU A 478 3.47 6.66 12.11
C LEU A 478 3.19 5.88 10.83
N LEU A 479 4.14 5.05 10.41
CA LEU A 479 3.94 4.02 9.39
C LEU A 479 4.37 2.68 9.96
N LEU A 480 3.54 1.66 9.78
CA LEU A 480 3.73 0.33 10.35
C LEU A 480 3.45 -0.79 9.34
N HIS A 481 4.26 -1.83 9.39
CA HIS A 481 4.15 -3.04 8.58
C HIS A 481 4.13 -4.26 9.52
N PRO A 482 3.04 -4.44 10.31
CA PRO A 482 3.09 -5.17 11.58
C PRO A 482 3.21 -6.69 11.39
N PHE A 483 2.51 -7.25 10.42
CA PHE A 483 2.48 -8.71 10.24
C PHE A 483 3.55 -9.25 9.29
N ARG A 484 4.50 -8.40 8.87
CA ARG A 484 5.51 -8.76 7.88
C ARG A 484 6.28 -10.04 8.18
N ASP A 485 6.85 -10.62 7.13
CA ASP A 485 7.82 -11.68 7.26
C ASP A 485 9.11 -11.17 7.92
N LEU A 486 9.55 -11.92 8.93
CA LEU A 486 10.75 -11.70 9.74
C LEU A 486 11.52 -13.02 9.82
N GLN A 487 12.84 -12.97 9.67
CA GLN A 487 13.72 -14.15 9.78
C GLN A 487 13.86 -14.62 11.24
N GLN A 488 13.84 -13.68 12.18
CA GLN A 488 13.90 -13.94 13.62
C GLN A 488 12.81 -13.13 14.33
N LEU A 489 12.09 -13.78 15.23
CA LEU A 489 11.02 -13.19 16.04
C LEU A 489 10.94 -13.97 17.37
N PRO A 490 11.24 -13.35 18.53
CA PRO A 490 11.11 -14.01 19.81
C PRO A 490 9.66 -14.40 20.10
N VAL A 491 9.35 -15.70 20.03
CA VAL A 491 8.05 -16.25 20.41
C VAL A 491 8.07 -16.59 21.90
N ILE A 492 7.19 -15.96 22.66
CA ILE A 492 7.21 -15.99 24.13
C ILE A 492 6.01 -16.79 24.64
N THR A 493 6.28 -17.77 25.50
CA THR A 493 5.26 -18.56 26.20
C THR A 493 5.44 -18.31 27.69
N SER A 494 4.42 -17.73 28.33
CA SER A 494 4.33 -17.49 29.77
C SER A 494 2.85 -17.51 30.15
N ASN A 495 2.53 -17.89 31.38
CA ASN A 495 1.15 -17.89 31.84
C ASN A 495 0.68 -16.44 32.05
N THR A 496 1.52 -15.60 32.64
CA THR A 496 1.24 -14.18 32.88
C THR A 496 1.85 -13.27 31.81
N ILE A 497 1.02 -12.71 30.93
CA ILE A 497 1.46 -11.65 29.99
C ILE A 497 1.44 -10.28 30.72
N VAL A 498 2.62 -9.83 31.14
CA VAL A 498 2.78 -8.62 31.96
C VAL A 498 2.39 -7.35 31.20
N ARG A 499 1.40 -6.64 31.76
CA ARG A 499 0.85 -5.38 31.24
C ARG A 499 0.70 -4.35 32.36
N CYS A 500 0.80 -3.07 32.02
CA CYS A 500 0.55 -1.97 32.96
C CYS A 500 -0.93 -1.98 33.38
N ARG A 501 -1.20 -1.94 34.70
CA ARG A 501 -2.55 -2.05 35.29
C ARG A 501 -3.51 -0.94 34.87
N SER A 502 -2.98 0.22 34.46
CA SER A 502 -3.76 1.38 34.00
C SER A 502 -3.97 1.35 32.47
N CYS A 503 -2.97 1.73 31.67
CA CYS A 503 -3.10 1.84 30.20
C CYS A 503 -3.08 0.50 29.42
N ARG A 504 -2.87 -0.65 30.09
CA ARG A 504 -2.75 -2.00 29.50
C ARG A 504 -1.64 -2.17 28.44
N THR A 505 -0.67 -1.26 28.39
CA THR A 505 0.61 -1.37 27.65
C THR A 505 1.37 -2.62 28.09
N TYR A 506 1.89 -3.40 27.15
CA TYR A 506 2.73 -4.57 27.39
C TYR A 506 4.12 -4.14 27.88
N ILE A 507 4.71 -4.90 28.80
CA ILE A 507 6.10 -4.66 29.22
C ILE A 507 7.05 -4.76 28.00
N ASN A 508 8.06 -3.90 27.96
CA ASN A 508 8.85 -3.60 26.76
C ASN A 508 10.23 -3.03 27.17
N PRO A 509 11.22 -2.89 26.26
CA PRO A 509 12.59 -2.47 26.61
C PRO A 509 12.74 -1.10 27.27
N PHE A 510 11.76 -0.22 27.15
CA PHE A 510 11.86 1.18 27.60
C PHE A 510 11.25 1.43 28.99
N VAL A 511 10.80 0.38 29.68
CA VAL A 511 10.30 0.49 31.06
C VAL A 511 11.44 0.71 32.06
N SER A 512 11.20 1.48 33.12
CA SER A 512 12.19 1.68 34.18
C SER A 512 11.88 0.76 35.35
N PHE A 513 12.75 -0.19 35.66
CA PHE A 513 12.70 -0.91 36.93
C PHE A 513 13.15 0.04 38.05
N LEU A 514 12.32 0.19 39.09
CA LEU A 514 12.63 1.00 40.28
C LEU A 514 13.39 0.17 41.33
N ASP A 515 13.10 -1.13 41.34
CA ASP A 515 13.78 -2.20 42.05
C ASP A 515 13.46 -3.51 41.30
N GLN A 516 13.95 -4.66 41.78
CA GLN A 516 13.68 -5.95 41.13
C GLN A 516 12.19 -6.33 41.09
N ARG A 517 11.37 -5.82 42.02
CA ARG A 517 9.94 -6.17 42.17
C ARG A 517 8.98 -5.13 41.57
N ARG A 518 9.44 -3.95 41.11
CA ARG A 518 8.55 -2.87 40.62
C ARG A 518 9.07 -2.18 39.36
N TRP A 519 8.17 -1.96 38.39
CA TRP A 519 8.45 -1.30 37.12
C TRP A 519 7.52 -0.11 36.85
N LYS A 520 8.09 0.99 36.36
CA LYS A 520 7.38 2.19 35.91
C LYS A 520 7.05 2.06 34.42
N CYS A 521 5.77 2.22 34.07
CA CYS A 521 5.33 2.18 32.68
C CYS A 521 5.82 3.42 31.91
N ASN A 522 6.45 3.21 30.75
CA ASN A 522 6.97 4.26 29.87
C ASN A 522 5.89 5.08 29.14
N LEU A 523 4.66 4.60 29.08
CA LEU A 523 3.56 5.31 28.40
C LEU A 523 2.70 6.15 29.36
N CYS A 524 2.38 5.67 30.56
CA CYS A 524 1.50 6.38 31.50
C CYS A 524 2.11 6.66 32.89
N TYR A 525 3.40 6.36 33.07
CA TYR A 525 4.20 6.64 34.28
C TYR A 525 3.73 6.00 35.60
N ARG A 526 2.61 5.27 35.60
CA ARG A 526 2.15 4.44 36.72
C ARG A 526 3.19 3.36 37.04
N VAL A 527 3.44 3.17 38.34
CA VAL A 527 4.21 2.05 38.88
C VAL A 527 3.33 0.81 38.95
N ASN A 528 3.91 -0.33 38.60
CA ASN A 528 3.32 -1.65 38.59
C ASN A 528 4.29 -2.62 39.27
N ASP A 529 3.76 -3.68 39.84
CA ASP A 529 4.55 -4.76 40.42
C ASP A 529 4.98 -5.75 39.33
N VAL A 530 6.10 -6.43 39.56
CA VAL A 530 6.66 -7.48 38.71
C VAL A 530 6.20 -8.83 39.30
N PRO A 531 5.38 -9.63 38.58
CA PRO A 531 4.97 -10.95 39.07
C PRO A 531 6.17 -11.88 39.29
N ASP A 532 6.11 -12.77 40.29
CA ASP A 532 7.25 -13.66 40.59
C ASP A 532 7.58 -14.62 39.42
N GLU A 533 6.61 -14.99 38.57
CA GLU A 533 6.85 -15.71 37.29
C GLU A 533 7.79 -14.95 36.34
N PHE A 534 7.73 -13.61 36.36
CA PHE A 534 8.56 -12.73 35.52
C PHE A 534 9.99 -12.57 36.05
N MET A 535 10.30 -13.07 37.26
CA MET A 535 11.68 -13.18 37.76
C MET A 535 12.44 -14.31 37.07
N TYR A 536 11.74 -15.33 36.57
CA TYR A 536 12.32 -16.43 35.81
C TYR A 536 12.45 -16.05 34.33
N ASN A 537 13.61 -16.31 33.74
CA ASN A 537 13.85 -16.12 32.31
C ASN A 537 13.68 -17.46 31.57
N PRO A 538 12.66 -17.62 30.70
CA PRO A 538 12.37 -18.90 30.06
C PRO A 538 13.44 -19.33 29.03
N VAL A 539 14.28 -18.40 28.54
CA VAL A 539 15.31 -18.69 27.54
C VAL A 539 16.62 -19.12 28.21
N THR A 540 17.11 -18.35 29.18
CA THR A 540 18.36 -18.65 29.91
C THR A 540 18.19 -19.62 31.07
N ARG A 541 16.94 -19.88 31.50
CA ARG A 541 16.58 -20.65 32.71
C ARG A 541 17.16 -20.09 34.01
N SER A 542 17.51 -18.80 34.05
CA SER A 542 17.98 -18.10 35.24
C SER A 542 16.83 -17.40 35.98
N TYR A 543 17.03 -17.08 37.26
CA TYR A 543 16.04 -16.43 38.13
C TYR A 543 16.60 -15.13 38.75
N GLY A 544 15.73 -14.15 38.98
CA GLY A 544 16.04 -12.89 39.67
C GLY A 544 16.47 -11.73 38.77
N GLU A 545 16.43 -11.90 37.44
CA GLU A 545 16.91 -10.91 36.47
C GLU A 545 15.81 -10.51 35.45
N PRO A 546 14.70 -9.88 35.90
CA PRO A 546 13.54 -9.59 35.04
C PRO A 546 13.88 -8.68 33.85
N HIS A 547 14.91 -7.83 33.98
CA HIS A 547 15.40 -6.97 32.91
C HIS A 547 16.07 -7.73 31.75
N LYS A 548 16.52 -8.98 31.94
CA LYS A 548 17.09 -9.83 30.87
C LYS A 548 16.03 -10.64 30.10
N ARG A 549 14.75 -10.54 30.46
CA ARG A 549 13.69 -11.29 29.78
C ARG A 549 13.50 -10.84 28.32
N PRO A 550 13.10 -11.73 27.39
CA PRO A 550 12.98 -11.39 25.97
C PRO A 550 12.08 -10.17 25.69
N GLU A 551 11.01 -9.98 26.47
CA GLU A 551 10.11 -8.82 26.42
C GLU A 551 10.82 -7.47 26.68
N VAL A 552 11.88 -7.48 27.48
CA VAL A 552 12.64 -6.28 27.87
C VAL A 552 13.91 -6.13 27.02
N GLN A 553 14.33 -7.18 26.31
CA GLN A 553 15.50 -7.15 25.44
C GLN A 553 15.17 -6.88 23.95
N ASN A 554 13.90 -6.95 23.54
CA ASN A 554 13.49 -6.81 22.14
C ASN A 554 12.26 -5.90 22.00
N ALA A 555 12.33 -4.88 21.14
CA ALA A 555 11.16 -4.06 20.79
C ALA A 555 10.06 -4.81 20.03
N THR A 556 10.42 -5.90 19.34
CA THR A 556 9.50 -6.73 18.55
C THR A 556 9.48 -8.16 19.10
N VAL A 557 8.32 -8.61 19.58
CA VAL A 557 8.10 -9.93 20.19
C VAL A 557 6.72 -10.48 19.82
N GLU A 558 6.50 -11.79 19.99
CA GLU A 558 5.20 -12.43 19.76
C GLU A 558 4.82 -13.38 20.90
N PHE A 559 3.78 -13.04 21.67
CA PHE A 559 3.28 -13.89 22.74
C PHE A 559 2.32 -14.97 22.22
N ILE A 560 2.37 -16.17 22.78
CA ILE A 560 1.23 -17.09 22.76
C ILE A 560 0.24 -16.63 23.84
N ALA A 561 -1.03 -16.45 23.47
CA ALA A 561 -2.03 -15.86 24.37
C ALA A 561 -2.87 -16.91 25.12
N SER A 562 -3.26 -16.58 26.35
CA SER A 562 -4.19 -17.35 27.19
C SER A 562 -5.64 -17.24 26.69
N SER A 563 -6.53 -18.02 27.31
CA SER A 563 -7.99 -17.95 27.13
C SER A 563 -8.56 -16.55 27.32
N ASP A 564 -7.93 -15.70 28.15
CA ASP A 564 -8.36 -14.33 28.45
C ASP A 564 -8.31 -13.38 27.23
N TYR A 565 -7.78 -13.86 26.10
CA TYR A 565 -7.70 -13.16 24.82
C TYR A 565 -8.56 -13.82 23.72
N MET A 566 -9.50 -14.68 24.12
CA MET A 566 -10.39 -15.46 23.27
C MET A 566 -11.85 -15.21 23.70
N LEU A 567 -12.69 -14.66 22.81
CA LEU A 567 -14.14 -14.54 23.04
C LEU A 567 -14.89 -15.84 22.68
N ARG A 568 -14.27 -16.66 21.83
CA ARG A 568 -14.69 -17.99 21.38
C ARG A 568 -13.44 -18.83 21.12
N PRO A 569 -13.53 -20.17 21.02
CA PRO A 569 -12.38 -21.00 20.61
C PRO A 569 -11.75 -20.50 19.30
N PRO A 570 -10.41 -20.49 19.15
CA PRO A 570 -9.77 -19.94 17.96
C PRO A 570 -10.22 -20.63 16.67
N GLN A 571 -10.68 -19.83 15.70
CA GLN A 571 -11.25 -20.36 14.45
C GLN A 571 -10.26 -21.26 13.67
N PRO A 572 -10.75 -22.24 12.89
CA PRO A 572 -9.94 -22.86 11.84
C PRO A 572 -9.59 -21.85 10.75
N ALA A 573 -8.62 -22.17 9.90
CA ALA A 573 -8.47 -21.46 8.63
C ALA A 573 -9.67 -21.83 7.73
N VAL A 574 -10.36 -20.83 7.18
CA VAL A 574 -11.52 -21.02 6.30
C VAL A 574 -11.35 -20.18 5.04
N TYR A 575 -11.46 -20.82 3.88
CA TYR A 575 -11.26 -20.21 2.57
C TYR A 575 -12.47 -20.43 1.67
N LEU A 576 -13.06 -19.35 1.15
CA LEU A 576 -14.16 -19.41 0.19
C LEU A 576 -13.77 -18.68 -1.10
N PHE A 577 -13.78 -19.41 -2.21
CA PHE A 577 -13.49 -18.84 -3.54
C PHE A 577 -14.79 -18.49 -4.25
N VAL A 578 -14.91 -17.27 -4.78
CA VAL A 578 -16.14 -16.74 -5.39
C VAL A 578 -15.79 -16.23 -6.78
N LEU A 579 -16.28 -16.92 -7.81
CA LEU A 579 -15.72 -16.88 -9.16
C LEU A 579 -16.75 -16.43 -10.20
N ASP A 580 -16.49 -15.29 -10.86
CA ASP A 580 -17.20 -14.85 -12.06
C ASP A 580 -16.99 -15.90 -13.17
N VAL A 581 -18.07 -16.47 -13.70
CA VAL A 581 -18.08 -17.45 -14.80
C VAL A 581 -18.94 -17.00 -15.98
N SER A 582 -19.22 -15.70 -16.06
CA SER A 582 -19.84 -15.07 -17.22
C SER A 582 -18.98 -15.26 -18.49
N HIS A 583 -19.58 -15.05 -19.67
CA HIS A 583 -18.88 -15.10 -20.95
C HIS A 583 -17.63 -14.20 -20.97
N ASN A 584 -17.62 -13.07 -20.25
CA ASN A 584 -16.45 -12.20 -20.16
C ASN A 584 -15.30 -12.87 -19.39
N ALA A 585 -15.61 -13.55 -18.29
CA ALA A 585 -14.68 -14.31 -17.47
C ALA A 585 -14.10 -15.54 -18.20
N VAL A 586 -14.95 -16.25 -18.95
CA VAL A 586 -14.57 -17.41 -19.77
C VAL A 586 -13.61 -17.00 -20.89
N GLU A 587 -13.95 -15.95 -21.65
CA GLU A 587 -13.10 -15.42 -22.74
C GLU A 587 -11.74 -14.92 -22.23
N ALA A 588 -11.73 -14.21 -21.08
CA ALA A 588 -10.49 -13.79 -20.44
C ALA A 588 -9.56 -14.97 -20.12
N GLY A 589 -10.14 -16.15 -19.81
CA GLY A 589 -9.43 -17.40 -19.56
C GLY A 589 -8.69 -17.42 -18.22
N TYR A 590 -9.15 -16.66 -17.22
CA TYR A 590 -8.53 -16.64 -15.90
C TYR A 590 -8.82 -17.92 -15.10
N LEU A 591 -10.01 -18.51 -15.28
CA LEU A 591 -10.50 -19.64 -14.48
C LEU A 591 -9.60 -20.86 -14.56
N GLN A 592 -9.03 -21.17 -15.73
CA GLN A 592 -8.05 -22.24 -15.90
C GLN A 592 -6.83 -21.99 -15.00
N HIS A 593 -6.18 -20.84 -15.13
CA HIS A 593 -4.96 -20.51 -14.37
C HIS A 593 -5.19 -20.30 -12.88
N PHE A 594 -6.41 -19.91 -12.48
CA PHE A 594 -6.84 -19.95 -11.09
C PHE A 594 -6.90 -21.41 -10.57
N CYS A 595 -7.52 -22.32 -11.33
CA CYS A 595 -7.61 -23.73 -10.94
C CYS A 595 -6.23 -24.41 -10.93
N ASP A 596 -5.39 -24.14 -11.94
CA ASP A 596 -4.00 -24.63 -12.04
C ASP A 596 -3.20 -24.22 -10.78
N SER A 597 -3.13 -22.92 -10.48
CA SER A 597 -2.38 -22.39 -9.33
C SER A 597 -2.98 -22.82 -8.00
N LEU A 598 -4.31 -22.97 -7.89
CA LEU A 598 -4.91 -23.48 -6.65
C LEU A 598 -4.55 -24.96 -6.43
N LEU A 599 -4.64 -25.81 -7.47
CA LEU A 599 -4.20 -27.21 -7.42
C LEU A 599 -2.73 -27.33 -7.00
N ASP A 600 -1.84 -26.56 -7.64
CA ASP A 600 -0.41 -26.52 -7.30
C ASP A 600 -0.14 -26.07 -5.85
N ASN A 601 -1.07 -25.35 -5.22
CA ASN A 601 -0.90 -24.75 -3.89
C ASN A 601 -1.83 -25.30 -2.79
N LEU A 602 -2.69 -26.31 -3.04
CA LEU A 602 -3.62 -26.88 -2.03
C LEU A 602 -2.91 -27.28 -0.74
N ASP A 603 -1.83 -28.08 -0.84
CA ASP A 603 -1.01 -28.51 0.30
C ASP A 603 -0.19 -27.37 0.94
N LYS A 604 -0.07 -26.23 0.25
CA LYS A 604 0.64 -25.04 0.73
C LYS A 604 -0.28 -24.05 1.47
N LEU A 605 -1.60 -24.26 1.46
CA LEU A 605 -2.57 -23.36 2.10
C LEU A 605 -2.33 -23.29 3.64
N PRO A 606 -2.28 -22.08 4.23
CA PRO A 606 -2.08 -21.91 5.66
C PRO A 606 -3.26 -22.41 6.53
N GLY A 607 -3.26 -23.70 6.89
CA GLY A 607 -4.23 -24.27 7.84
C GLY A 607 -3.68 -25.36 8.76
N ASP A 608 -4.47 -25.75 9.75
CA ASP A 608 -4.33 -27.03 10.47
C ASP A 608 -5.32 -28.07 9.92
N THR A 609 -5.41 -29.26 10.54
CA THR A 609 -6.31 -30.34 10.08
C THR A 609 -7.80 -30.02 10.18
N ARG A 610 -8.19 -28.87 10.72
CA ARG A 610 -9.58 -28.36 10.74
C ARG A 610 -9.86 -27.38 9.59
N MET A 611 -8.89 -27.15 8.70
CA MET A 611 -9.01 -26.16 7.62
C MET A 611 -10.17 -26.50 6.67
N ARG A 612 -11.05 -25.52 6.45
CA ARG A 612 -12.21 -25.66 5.57
C ARG A 612 -12.02 -24.88 4.27
N VAL A 613 -12.54 -25.44 3.18
CA VAL A 613 -12.61 -24.82 1.86
C VAL A 613 -14.04 -24.87 1.33
N GLY A 614 -14.42 -23.88 0.53
CA GLY A 614 -15.67 -23.86 -0.23
C GLY A 614 -15.52 -23.07 -1.52
N PHE A 615 -16.46 -23.28 -2.44
CA PHE A 615 -16.45 -22.69 -3.78
C PHE A 615 -17.85 -22.20 -4.16
N LEU A 616 -17.90 -21.00 -4.75
CA LEU A 616 -19.05 -20.45 -5.46
C LEU A 616 -18.61 -20.05 -6.88
N THR A 617 -19.47 -20.28 -7.87
CA THR A 617 -19.38 -19.58 -9.17
C THR A 617 -20.66 -18.79 -9.42
N PHE A 618 -20.61 -17.72 -10.21
CA PHE A 618 -21.79 -16.89 -10.48
C PHE A 618 -21.76 -16.24 -11.87
N ASP A 619 -22.95 -16.04 -12.43
CA ASP A 619 -23.20 -15.39 -13.72
C ASP A 619 -24.52 -14.59 -13.69
N SER A 620 -25.59 -15.05 -14.33
CA SER A 620 -26.96 -14.59 -14.05
C SER A 620 -27.54 -15.22 -12.77
N THR A 621 -26.99 -16.35 -12.31
CA THR A 621 -27.40 -17.06 -11.09
C THR A 621 -26.22 -17.33 -10.15
N VAL A 622 -26.47 -17.92 -8.98
CA VAL A 622 -25.42 -18.30 -8.00
C VAL A 622 -25.32 -19.83 -7.90
N HIS A 623 -24.10 -20.35 -8.02
CA HIS A 623 -23.81 -21.77 -8.00
C HIS A 623 -22.98 -22.14 -6.76
N PHE A 624 -23.49 -23.09 -5.98
CA PHE A 624 -22.81 -23.69 -4.84
C PHE A 624 -22.30 -25.09 -5.21
N TYR A 625 -21.21 -25.56 -4.61
CA TYR A 625 -20.67 -26.91 -4.85
C TYR A 625 -20.67 -27.75 -3.57
N ASN A 626 -21.51 -28.79 -3.53
CA ASN A 626 -21.48 -29.81 -2.49
C ASN A 626 -20.27 -30.74 -2.73
N LEU A 627 -19.43 -30.83 -1.71
CA LEU A 627 -18.16 -31.55 -1.66
C LEU A 627 -18.08 -32.47 -0.44
N GLN A 628 -19.20 -32.84 0.18
CA GLN A 628 -19.25 -33.66 1.39
C GLN A 628 -18.54 -35.02 1.20
N GLU A 629 -17.90 -35.51 2.26
CA GLU A 629 -17.24 -36.81 2.28
C GLU A 629 -18.24 -37.93 1.89
N GLY A 630 -17.79 -38.89 1.09
CA GLY A 630 -18.62 -40.00 0.60
C GLY A 630 -19.34 -39.75 -0.74
N LEU A 631 -19.30 -38.54 -1.30
CA LEU A 631 -19.65 -38.35 -2.71
C LEU A 631 -18.58 -38.97 -3.63
N SER A 632 -19.02 -39.45 -4.80
CA SER A 632 -18.12 -39.95 -5.87
C SER A 632 -17.74 -38.89 -6.91
N GLN A 633 -18.38 -37.72 -6.87
CA GLN A 633 -18.11 -36.55 -7.70
C GLN A 633 -18.74 -35.30 -7.05
N PRO A 634 -18.22 -34.09 -7.29
CA PRO A 634 -18.86 -32.84 -6.85
C PRO A 634 -20.30 -32.70 -7.37
N GLN A 635 -21.18 -32.07 -6.58
CA GLN A 635 -22.55 -31.75 -6.98
C GLN A 635 -22.77 -30.23 -7.01
N MET A 636 -23.15 -29.71 -8.18
CA MET A 636 -23.47 -28.30 -8.40
C MET A 636 -24.94 -28.03 -8.03
N LEU A 637 -25.17 -27.05 -7.15
CA LEU A 637 -26.48 -26.60 -6.70
C LEU A 637 -26.71 -25.16 -7.18
N VAL A 638 -27.68 -24.97 -8.06
CA VAL A 638 -28.00 -23.67 -8.68
C VAL A 638 -29.11 -22.98 -7.90
N VAL A 639 -28.88 -21.73 -7.49
CA VAL A 639 -29.92 -20.86 -6.92
C VAL A 639 -30.14 -19.70 -7.89
N SER A 640 -31.29 -19.71 -8.55
CA SER A 640 -31.71 -18.73 -9.55
C SER A 640 -32.50 -17.55 -8.97
N ASP A 641 -32.98 -17.66 -7.72
CA ASP A 641 -33.50 -16.51 -7.00
C ASP A 641 -32.31 -15.75 -6.39
N ILE A 642 -32.06 -14.56 -6.93
CA ILE A 642 -30.94 -13.70 -6.56
C ILE A 642 -31.39 -12.51 -5.70
N ASP A 643 -32.71 -12.36 -5.47
CA ASP A 643 -33.29 -11.32 -4.64
C ASP A 643 -33.52 -11.85 -3.20
N ASP A 644 -33.91 -13.12 -3.03
CA ASP A 644 -33.92 -13.85 -1.75
C ASP A 644 -32.90 -15.00 -1.73
N ILE A 645 -31.61 -14.62 -1.66
CA ILE A 645 -30.49 -15.58 -1.72
C ILE A 645 -30.35 -16.37 -0.41
N PHE A 646 -30.44 -17.71 -0.51
CA PHE A 646 -30.33 -18.64 0.63
C PHE A 646 -29.17 -19.63 0.46
N ILE A 647 -28.74 -20.25 1.57
CA ILE A 647 -27.71 -21.30 1.57
C ILE A 647 -28.37 -22.70 1.53
N PRO A 648 -28.14 -23.52 0.47
CA PRO A 648 -28.79 -24.84 0.34
C PRO A 648 -28.48 -25.82 1.48
N SER A 649 -27.23 -25.84 1.97
CA SER A 649 -26.85 -26.45 3.26
C SER A 649 -25.46 -25.93 3.67
N HIS A 650 -25.15 -25.83 4.96
CA HIS A 650 -23.87 -25.23 5.39
C HIS A 650 -22.69 -26.22 5.37
N ASP A 651 -22.84 -27.39 6.00
CA ASP A 651 -21.73 -28.33 6.21
C ASP A 651 -21.27 -29.06 4.94
N SER A 652 -22.13 -29.19 3.93
CA SER A 652 -21.77 -29.83 2.65
C SER A 652 -20.96 -28.91 1.71
N LEU A 653 -20.95 -27.61 1.99
CA LEU A 653 -20.36 -26.56 1.14
C LEU A 653 -19.04 -26.03 1.70
N MET A 654 -18.90 -25.95 3.03
CA MET A 654 -17.68 -25.53 3.73
C MET A 654 -16.97 -26.72 4.36
N VAL A 655 -16.39 -27.56 3.50
CA VAL A 655 -15.87 -28.90 3.83
C VAL A 655 -14.41 -28.88 4.30
N SER A 656 -14.01 -29.91 5.05
CA SER A 656 -12.60 -30.12 5.43
C SER A 656 -11.75 -30.43 4.19
N LEU A 657 -10.72 -29.62 3.90
CA LEU A 657 -9.84 -29.89 2.74
C LEU A 657 -9.11 -31.23 2.90
N LYS A 658 -8.79 -31.65 4.12
CA LYS A 658 -8.11 -32.93 4.39
C LYS A 658 -8.94 -34.12 3.93
N ASP A 659 -10.26 -34.05 4.12
CA ASP A 659 -11.16 -35.20 4.01
C ASP A 659 -11.88 -35.21 2.64
N SER A 660 -12.16 -34.03 2.09
CA SER A 660 -12.69 -33.84 0.73
C SER A 660 -11.61 -33.55 -0.34
N MET A 661 -10.33 -33.85 -0.09
CA MET A 661 -9.20 -33.46 -0.94
C MET A 661 -9.39 -33.84 -2.42
N GLU A 662 -9.77 -35.09 -2.72
CA GLU A 662 -9.92 -35.53 -4.11
C GLU A 662 -11.14 -34.90 -4.78
N LEU A 663 -12.26 -34.72 -4.07
CA LEU A 663 -13.44 -34.00 -4.59
C LEU A 663 -13.11 -32.54 -4.93
N VAL A 664 -12.24 -31.89 -4.16
CA VAL A 664 -11.75 -30.54 -4.45
C VAL A 664 -10.88 -30.53 -5.72
N LYS A 665 -10.03 -31.55 -5.92
CA LYS A 665 -9.23 -31.68 -7.15
C LYS A 665 -10.12 -31.95 -8.38
N ASP A 666 -11.10 -32.84 -8.26
CA ASP A 666 -12.07 -33.15 -9.31
C ASP A 666 -12.86 -31.90 -9.71
N LEU A 667 -13.31 -31.10 -8.74
CA LEU A 667 -13.98 -29.83 -9.00
C LEU A 667 -13.07 -28.86 -9.77
N LEU A 668 -11.83 -28.66 -9.31
CA LEU A 668 -10.87 -27.73 -9.95
C LEU A 668 -10.45 -28.19 -11.35
N GLY A 669 -10.32 -29.50 -11.57
CA GLY A 669 -10.08 -30.07 -12.91
C GLY A 669 -11.27 -29.90 -13.86
N ALA A 670 -12.50 -29.97 -13.33
CA ALA A 670 -13.72 -29.85 -14.13
C ALA A 670 -14.15 -28.40 -14.41
N LEU A 671 -14.00 -27.47 -13.45
CA LEU A 671 -14.52 -26.10 -13.50
C LEU A 671 -14.24 -25.35 -14.83
N PRO A 672 -13.00 -25.32 -15.37
CA PRO A 672 -12.72 -24.64 -16.65
C PRO A 672 -13.39 -25.28 -17.88
N SER A 673 -13.86 -26.53 -17.76
CA SER A 673 -14.60 -27.21 -18.82
C SER A 673 -16.12 -27.01 -18.72
N MET A 674 -16.68 -26.87 -17.50
CA MET A 674 -18.12 -26.68 -17.28
C MET A 674 -18.65 -25.42 -18.00
N PHE A 675 -17.91 -24.31 -17.89
CA PHE A 675 -18.35 -22.99 -18.38
C PHE A 675 -17.79 -22.63 -19.76
N ARG A 676 -17.03 -23.52 -20.42
CA ARG A 676 -16.31 -23.22 -21.67
C ARG A 676 -17.19 -22.68 -22.80
N GLU A 677 -18.43 -23.15 -22.89
CA GLU A 677 -19.41 -22.73 -23.91
C GLU A 677 -20.52 -21.82 -23.34
N SER A 678 -20.30 -21.25 -22.14
CA SER A 678 -21.25 -20.34 -21.49
C SER A 678 -21.53 -19.11 -22.35
N ARG A 679 -22.81 -18.73 -22.39
CA ARG A 679 -23.31 -17.54 -23.10
C ARG A 679 -23.90 -16.50 -22.16
N GLU A 680 -23.87 -16.76 -20.85
CA GLU A 680 -24.39 -15.85 -19.83
C GLU A 680 -23.50 -14.61 -19.76
N THR A 681 -24.03 -13.46 -20.16
CA THR A 681 -23.31 -12.19 -20.16
C THR A 681 -23.40 -11.44 -18.84
N HIS A 682 -24.32 -11.85 -17.96
CA HIS A 682 -24.56 -11.20 -16.67
C HIS A 682 -23.57 -11.65 -15.57
N SER A 683 -23.47 -10.81 -14.54
CA SER A 683 -22.63 -11.02 -13.36
C SER A 683 -23.33 -10.50 -12.11
N ALA A 684 -24.00 -11.40 -11.37
CA ALA A 684 -24.73 -11.15 -10.13
C ALA A 684 -23.80 -11.14 -8.88
N LEU A 685 -22.77 -10.29 -8.88
CA LEU A 685 -21.76 -10.25 -7.83
C LEU A 685 -22.34 -9.97 -6.44
N GLY A 686 -23.28 -9.03 -6.30
CA GLY A 686 -23.84 -8.68 -4.98
C GLY A 686 -24.55 -9.86 -4.30
N PRO A 687 -25.50 -10.53 -4.97
CA PRO A 687 -26.10 -11.78 -4.48
C PRO A 687 -25.07 -12.86 -4.14
N ALA A 688 -24.05 -13.07 -4.98
CA ALA A 688 -22.97 -14.02 -4.70
C ALA A 688 -22.15 -13.65 -3.45
N LEU A 689 -21.93 -12.35 -3.19
CA LEU A 689 -21.29 -11.85 -1.97
C LEU A 689 -22.19 -11.93 -0.74
N GLN A 690 -23.52 -11.76 -0.89
CA GLN A 690 -24.49 -11.98 0.19
C GLN A 690 -24.54 -13.46 0.60
N ALA A 691 -24.54 -14.38 -0.37
CA ALA A 691 -24.36 -15.82 -0.11
C ALA A 691 -23.03 -16.09 0.60
N ALA A 692 -21.91 -15.53 0.12
CA ALA A 692 -20.61 -15.69 0.75
C ALA A 692 -20.58 -15.19 2.20
N HIS A 693 -21.26 -14.08 2.51
CA HIS A 693 -21.43 -13.57 3.87
C HIS A 693 -22.24 -14.53 4.75
N GLN A 694 -23.42 -14.98 4.30
CA GLN A 694 -24.25 -15.94 5.06
C GLN A 694 -23.48 -17.23 5.36
N LEU A 695 -22.87 -17.83 4.33
CA LEU A 695 -22.15 -19.11 4.42
C LEU A 695 -20.94 -19.05 5.36
N MET A 696 -20.23 -17.92 5.40
CA MET A 696 -19.03 -17.73 6.23
C MET A 696 -19.34 -17.19 7.63
N SER A 697 -20.53 -16.65 7.87
CA SER A 697 -20.93 -16.00 9.13
C SER A 697 -20.64 -16.83 10.40
N PRO A 698 -20.90 -18.16 10.45
CA PRO A 698 -20.65 -18.94 11.66
C PRO A 698 -19.17 -19.02 12.09
N THR A 699 -18.24 -18.98 11.13
CA THR A 699 -16.80 -19.18 11.40
C THR A 699 -15.97 -17.91 11.27
N GLY A 700 -16.33 -17.00 10.38
CA GLY A 700 -15.38 -16.06 9.78
C GLY A 700 -14.43 -16.76 8.79
N GLY A 701 -13.43 -16.04 8.31
CA GLY A 701 -12.40 -16.57 7.40
C GLY A 701 -11.98 -15.58 6.31
N ARG A 702 -11.63 -16.11 5.14
CA ARG A 702 -11.22 -15.34 3.95
C ARG A 702 -12.09 -15.69 2.75
N VAL A 703 -12.69 -14.67 2.13
CA VAL A 703 -13.39 -14.76 0.85
C VAL A 703 -12.47 -14.20 -0.24
N SER A 704 -12.25 -14.97 -1.30
CA SER A 704 -11.40 -14.60 -2.44
C SER A 704 -12.28 -14.43 -3.68
N VAL A 705 -12.54 -13.18 -4.07
CA VAL A 705 -13.48 -12.80 -5.13
C VAL A 705 -12.73 -12.56 -6.44
N PHE A 706 -13.16 -13.19 -7.53
CA PHE A 706 -12.59 -13.00 -8.87
C PHE A 706 -13.68 -12.45 -9.80
N GLN A 707 -13.46 -11.26 -10.34
CA GLN A 707 -14.43 -10.48 -11.11
C GLN A 707 -13.76 -9.96 -12.40
N THR A 708 -14.41 -10.05 -13.56
CA THR A 708 -13.83 -9.56 -14.83
C THR A 708 -14.59 -8.41 -15.48
N GLN A 709 -15.82 -8.14 -15.06
CA GLN A 709 -16.62 -7.03 -15.59
C GLN A 709 -17.37 -6.22 -14.52
N LEU A 710 -18.13 -5.21 -14.93
CA LEU A 710 -19.02 -4.44 -14.07
C LEU A 710 -20.21 -5.32 -13.61
N PRO A 711 -20.53 -5.41 -12.30
CA PRO A 711 -21.69 -6.16 -11.83
C PRO A 711 -23.00 -5.63 -12.43
N SER A 712 -23.74 -6.52 -13.09
CA SER A 712 -24.81 -6.14 -14.02
C SER A 712 -26.23 -6.45 -13.54
N LEU A 713 -26.37 -7.23 -12.46
CA LEU A 713 -27.62 -7.88 -12.07
C LEU A 713 -27.70 -8.05 -10.55
N GLY A 714 -28.92 -8.05 -10.00
CA GLY A 714 -29.19 -8.21 -8.57
C GLY A 714 -28.79 -7.00 -7.72
N ALA A 715 -28.80 -7.18 -6.40
CA ALA A 715 -28.38 -6.16 -5.45
C ALA A 715 -26.92 -5.70 -5.71
N GLY A 716 -26.63 -4.42 -5.48
CA GLY A 716 -25.28 -3.87 -5.70
C GLY A 716 -24.84 -3.77 -7.16
N LEU A 717 -25.72 -3.95 -8.15
CA LEU A 717 -25.40 -3.68 -9.56
C LEU A 717 -24.88 -2.25 -9.76
N LEU A 718 -24.01 -2.08 -10.76
CA LEU A 718 -23.32 -0.81 -11.03
C LEU A 718 -23.56 -0.32 -12.45
N GLN A 719 -23.43 0.99 -12.64
CA GLN A 719 -23.65 1.67 -13.93
C GLN A 719 -22.32 2.20 -14.49
N SER A 720 -22.18 2.19 -15.82
CA SER A 720 -20.97 2.63 -16.52
C SER A 720 -20.82 4.17 -16.50
N ARG A 721 -20.48 4.71 -15.33
CA ARG A 721 -20.41 6.15 -15.03
C ARG A 721 -19.09 6.85 -15.39
N GLU A 722 -18.05 6.15 -15.85
CA GLU A 722 -16.85 6.83 -16.35
C GLU A 722 -17.13 7.49 -17.72
N ASP A 723 -16.94 8.81 -17.83
CA ASP A 723 -16.87 9.51 -19.12
C ASP A 723 -15.43 9.45 -19.69
N PRO A 724 -15.19 8.73 -20.81
CA PRO A 724 -13.86 8.62 -21.41
C PRO A 724 -13.25 9.97 -21.83
N ASN A 725 -14.09 10.97 -22.13
CA ASN A 725 -13.65 12.29 -22.58
C ASN A 725 -13.06 13.14 -21.44
N GLN A 726 -13.39 12.81 -20.19
CA GLN A 726 -12.91 13.53 -19.01
C GLN A 726 -11.64 12.92 -18.38
N ARG A 727 -11.10 11.83 -18.93
CA ARG A 727 -9.91 11.13 -18.40
C ARG A 727 -8.64 12.00 -18.32
N SER A 728 -8.54 13.07 -19.11
CA SER A 728 -7.46 14.08 -19.11
C SER A 728 -7.83 15.41 -18.43
N SER A 729 -9.03 15.50 -17.84
CA SER A 729 -9.58 16.75 -17.28
C SER A 729 -8.64 17.43 -16.28
N SER A 730 -8.45 18.75 -16.47
CA SER A 730 -7.80 19.64 -15.50
C SER A 730 -8.78 20.23 -14.48
N LYS A 731 -10.11 20.09 -14.69
CA LYS A 731 -11.17 20.66 -13.85
C LYS A 731 -11.58 19.78 -12.66
N GLY A 732 -10.93 18.63 -12.50
CA GLY A 732 -11.28 17.61 -11.51
C GLY A 732 -11.64 16.26 -12.16
N VAL A 733 -11.83 15.25 -11.32
CA VAL A 733 -12.18 13.88 -11.72
C VAL A 733 -13.50 13.51 -11.04
N GLN A 734 -14.50 13.14 -11.83
CA GLN A 734 -15.81 12.73 -11.31
C GLN A 734 -15.78 11.27 -10.84
N HIS A 735 -16.78 10.88 -10.04
CA HIS A 735 -17.03 9.48 -9.63
C HIS A 735 -15.90 8.79 -8.85
N LEU A 736 -15.01 9.55 -8.19
CA LEU A 736 -13.97 9.03 -7.28
C LEU A 736 -14.53 8.31 -6.04
N GLY A 737 -15.72 8.72 -5.56
CA GLY A 737 -16.45 8.02 -4.50
C GLY A 737 -17.31 6.87 -5.05
N PRO A 738 -17.68 5.87 -4.22
CA PRO A 738 -18.53 4.75 -4.64
C PRO A 738 -19.89 5.22 -5.17
N ALA A 739 -20.53 4.42 -6.02
CA ALA A 739 -21.87 4.67 -6.55
C ALA A 739 -22.99 4.30 -5.55
N THR A 740 -22.72 3.33 -4.69
CA THR A 740 -23.62 2.78 -3.67
C THR A 740 -22.82 2.41 -2.43
N ASP A 741 -23.48 2.51 -1.28
CA ASP A 741 -23.04 2.06 0.02
C ASP A 741 -23.04 0.53 0.18
N PHE A 742 -23.72 -0.24 -0.68
CA PHE A 742 -23.86 -1.70 -0.60
C PHE A 742 -22.55 -2.43 -0.27
N TYR A 743 -21.48 -2.17 -1.04
CA TYR A 743 -20.17 -2.79 -0.84
C TYR A 743 -19.45 -2.32 0.44
N LYS A 744 -19.78 -1.13 0.98
CA LYS A 744 -19.32 -0.67 2.29
C LYS A 744 -20.09 -1.39 3.40
N LYS A 745 -21.43 -1.42 3.32
CA LYS A 745 -22.31 -2.04 4.32
C LYS A 745 -21.96 -3.52 4.52
N LEU A 746 -21.96 -4.29 3.43
CA LEU A 746 -21.60 -5.71 3.46
C LEU A 746 -20.20 -5.98 4.05
N ALA A 747 -19.24 -5.08 3.81
CA ALA A 747 -17.90 -5.21 4.39
C ALA A 747 -17.86 -4.93 5.90
N LEU A 748 -18.75 -4.09 6.42
CA LEU A 748 -18.93 -3.88 7.86
C LEU A 748 -19.58 -5.10 8.50
N ASP A 749 -20.60 -5.69 7.85
CA ASP A 749 -21.25 -6.94 8.27
C ASP A 749 -20.23 -8.10 8.34
N CYS A 750 -19.45 -8.27 7.26
CA CYS A 750 -18.32 -9.20 7.19
C CYS A 750 -17.26 -8.95 8.30
N SER A 751 -16.91 -7.68 8.56
CA SER A 751 -15.99 -7.30 9.65
C SER A 751 -16.59 -7.46 11.05
N GLY A 752 -17.92 -7.61 11.16
CA GLY A 752 -18.63 -8.17 12.30
C GLY A 752 -18.26 -9.63 12.50
N GLN A 753 -18.53 -10.47 11.49
CA GLN A 753 -18.37 -11.93 11.56
C GLN A 753 -16.93 -12.44 11.32
N GLN A 754 -15.93 -11.56 11.35
CA GLN A 754 -14.51 -11.91 11.14
C GLN A 754 -14.21 -12.51 9.75
N ILE A 755 -14.95 -12.04 8.74
CA ILE A 755 -14.77 -12.35 7.32
C ILE A 755 -13.99 -11.19 6.66
N ALA A 756 -12.88 -11.50 6.00
CA ALA A 756 -12.22 -10.56 5.07
C ALA A 756 -12.56 -10.91 3.62
N VAL A 757 -12.71 -9.90 2.76
CA VAL A 757 -13.03 -10.08 1.34
C VAL A 757 -11.89 -9.52 0.48
N ASP A 758 -11.05 -10.39 -0.08
CA ASP A 758 -10.02 -10.00 -1.05
C ASP A 758 -10.63 -9.94 -2.47
N LEU A 759 -10.36 -8.86 -3.21
CA LEU A 759 -10.87 -8.65 -4.57
C LEU A 759 -9.76 -8.79 -5.61
N PHE A 760 -9.95 -9.69 -6.57
CA PHE A 760 -9.16 -9.81 -7.81
C PHE A 760 -10.02 -9.29 -8.98
N LEU A 761 -9.68 -8.10 -9.49
CA LEU A 761 -10.33 -7.50 -10.64
C LEU A 761 -9.47 -7.70 -11.91
N LEU A 762 -9.97 -8.45 -12.88
CA LEU A 762 -9.25 -8.80 -14.11
C LEU A 762 -9.86 -8.13 -15.36
N SER A 763 -10.37 -6.90 -15.20
CA SER A 763 -11.24 -6.29 -16.22
C SER A 763 -10.50 -5.70 -17.43
N SER A 764 -11.10 -5.90 -18.60
CA SER A 764 -10.66 -5.26 -19.85
C SER A 764 -11.29 -3.89 -20.10
N GLN A 765 -12.45 -3.65 -19.48
CA GLN A 765 -13.21 -2.39 -19.52
C GLN A 765 -13.36 -1.79 -18.12
N TYR A 766 -14.02 -0.63 -18.04
CA TYR A 766 -14.40 0.00 -16.78
C TYR A 766 -15.31 -0.91 -15.94
N ALA A 767 -14.95 -1.10 -14.67
CA ALA A 767 -15.67 -1.98 -13.74
C ALA A 767 -16.01 -1.29 -12.40
N ASP A 768 -15.83 0.03 -12.32
CA ASP A 768 -16.12 0.87 -11.14
C ASP A 768 -15.45 0.38 -9.85
N LEU A 769 -14.12 0.29 -9.89
CA LEU A 769 -13.31 -0.09 -8.73
C LEU A 769 -13.50 0.87 -7.54
N ALA A 770 -13.99 2.10 -7.74
CA ALA A 770 -14.35 3.01 -6.64
C ALA A 770 -15.48 2.44 -5.77
N SER A 771 -16.42 1.72 -6.38
CA SER A 771 -17.48 0.98 -5.69
C SER A 771 -16.99 -0.36 -5.17
N LEU A 772 -16.39 -1.19 -6.05
CA LEU A 772 -16.00 -2.57 -5.69
C LEU A 772 -14.95 -2.63 -4.59
N ALA A 773 -13.97 -1.72 -4.59
CA ALA A 773 -12.89 -1.71 -3.58
C ALA A 773 -13.39 -1.50 -2.15
N CYS A 774 -14.61 -0.98 -1.94
CA CYS A 774 -15.20 -0.87 -0.61
C CYS A 774 -15.32 -2.23 0.09
N VAL A 775 -15.56 -3.32 -0.65
CA VAL A 775 -15.75 -4.65 -0.06
C VAL A 775 -14.50 -5.12 0.70
N SER A 776 -13.32 -4.83 0.15
CA SER A 776 -12.02 -5.14 0.75
C SER A 776 -11.56 -4.09 1.74
N LYS A 777 -11.80 -2.80 1.46
CA LYS A 777 -11.36 -1.68 2.31
C LYS A 777 -11.85 -1.79 3.76
N TYR A 778 -13.12 -2.09 3.97
CA TYR A 778 -13.71 -2.10 5.32
C TYR A 778 -13.70 -3.49 5.98
N SER A 779 -13.45 -4.56 5.22
CA SER A 779 -13.28 -5.93 5.74
C SER A 779 -11.81 -6.31 6.04
N ALA A 780 -10.86 -5.38 5.86
CA ALA A 780 -9.40 -5.62 5.94
C ALA A 780 -8.85 -6.61 4.88
N GLY A 781 -9.52 -6.72 3.74
CA GLY A 781 -9.06 -7.48 2.58
C GLY A 781 -8.04 -6.71 1.71
N SER A 782 -7.46 -7.44 0.76
CA SER A 782 -6.53 -6.99 -0.28
C SER A 782 -7.27 -6.66 -1.58
N ILE A 783 -6.67 -5.85 -2.45
CA ILE A 783 -7.21 -5.53 -3.77
C ILE A 783 -6.11 -5.79 -4.80
N PHE A 784 -6.40 -6.58 -5.82
CA PHE A 784 -5.50 -6.88 -6.93
C PHE A 784 -6.18 -6.48 -8.26
N TYR A 785 -5.42 -5.85 -9.16
CA TYR A 785 -5.93 -5.39 -10.46
C TYR A 785 -5.01 -5.81 -11.61
N TYR A 786 -5.63 -6.40 -12.63
CA TYR A 786 -4.96 -6.93 -13.83
C TYR A 786 -5.61 -6.28 -15.07
N PRO A 787 -5.28 -5.01 -15.39
CA PRO A 787 -5.94 -4.26 -16.45
C PRO A 787 -5.76 -4.94 -17.81
N SER A 788 -6.88 -5.21 -18.48
CA SER A 788 -6.92 -5.91 -19.77
C SER A 788 -6.20 -7.27 -19.73
N TYR A 789 -6.43 -8.03 -18.66
CA TYR A 789 -6.06 -9.44 -18.56
C TYR A 789 -6.64 -10.25 -19.72
N HIS A 790 -5.83 -11.13 -20.32
CA HIS A 790 -6.28 -12.12 -21.29
C HIS A 790 -5.21 -13.22 -21.45
N HIS A 791 -5.60 -14.48 -21.31
CA HIS A 791 -4.67 -15.62 -21.33
C HIS A 791 -3.80 -15.73 -22.60
N VAL A 792 -4.39 -15.54 -23.80
CA VAL A 792 -3.66 -15.41 -25.09
C VAL A 792 -3.09 -14.00 -25.31
N HIS A 793 -3.91 -12.95 -25.29
CA HIS A 793 -3.53 -11.63 -25.80
C HIS A 793 -2.70 -10.77 -24.85
N ASN A 794 -2.65 -11.11 -23.56
CA ASN A 794 -1.86 -10.40 -22.56
C ASN A 794 -1.14 -11.38 -21.60
N PRO A 795 -0.17 -12.17 -22.10
CA PRO A 795 0.53 -13.19 -21.32
C PRO A 795 1.29 -12.59 -20.13
N ALA A 796 1.72 -11.32 -20.23
CA ALA A 796 2.36 -10.61 -19.13
C ALA A 796 1.43 -10.50 -17.90
N GLN A 797 0.16 -10.12 -18.08
CA GLN A 797 -0.81 -10.08 -16.97
C GLN A 797 -1.19 -11.48 -16.48
N ARG A 798 -1.24 -12.49 -17.37
CA ARG A 798 -1.40 -13.91 -16.99
C ARG A 798 -0.29 -14.38 -16.06
N ASP A 799 0.97 -14.16 -16.43
CA ASP A 799 2.11 -14.66 -15.66
C ASP A 799 2.34 -13.85 -14.37
N LYS A 800 1.96 -12.57 -14.33
CA LYS A 800 1.83 -11.80 -13.09
C LYS A 800 0.74 -12.38 -12.18
N PHE A 801 -0.47 -12.60 -12.71
CA PHE A 801 -1.60 -13.14 -11.96
C PHE A 801 -1.27 -14.47 -11.28
N ARG A 802 -0.65 -15.42 -12.00
CA ARG A 802 -0.19 -16.69 -11.41
C ARG A 802 0.78 -16.46 -10.26
N LYS A 803 1.86 -15.68 -10.46
CA LYS A 803 2.86 -15.40 -9.41
C LYS A 803 2.27 -14.69 -8.18
N ASP A 804 1.35 -13.75 -8.40
CA ASP A 804 0.65 -13.05 -7.32
C ASP A 804 -0.27 -14.00 -6.54
N LEU A 805 -0.97 -14.89 -7.25
CA LEU A 805 -1.84 -15.91 -6.68
C LEU A 805 -1.03 -16.93 -5.86
N ASP A 806 0.12 -17.40 -6.37
CA ASP A 806 1.05 -18.29 -5.65
C ASP A 806 1.50 -17.68 -4.32
N ARG A 807 1.87 -16.37 -4.29
CA ARG A 807 2.14 -15.63 -3.04
C ARG A 807 0.89 -15.53 -2.18
N TYR A 808 -0.26 -15.16 -2.74
CA TYR A 808 -1.51 -14.92 -2.01
C TYR A 808 -2.07 -16.18 -1.33
N LEU A 809 -1.90 -17.35 -1.95
CA LEU A 809 -2.31 -18.65 -1.42
C LEU A 809 -1.33 -19.16 -0.35
N SER A 810 -0.02 -19.00 -0.55
CA SER A 810 1.02 -19.55 0.35
C SER A 810 1.47 -18.61 1.50
N ARG A 811 1.24 -17.29 1.40
CA ARG A 811 1.64 -16.31 2.43
C ARG A 811 1.00 -16.60 3.79
N LYS A 812 1.71 -16.27 4.87
CA LYS A 812 1.17 -16.33 6.23
C LYS A 812 -0.11 -15.50 6.35
N ILE A 813 -1.00 -15.90 7.26
CA ILE A 813 -2.24 -15.17 7.56
C ILE A 813 -2.55 -15.24 9.04
N GLY A 814 -3.19 -14.19 9.56
CA GLY A 814 -3.89 -14.18 10.84
C GLY A 814 -5.36 -13.89 10.63
N PHE A 815 -6.23 -14.59 11.36
CA PHE A 815 -7.68 -14.43 11.36
C PHE A 815 -8.15 -13.72 12.63
N GLU A 816 -9.39 -13.17 12.60
CA GLU A 816 -10.08 -12.57 13.75
C GLU A 816 -9.18 -11.64 14.58
N ALA A 817 -8.46 -10.77 13.85
CA ALA A 817 -7.38 -9.97 14.40
C ALA A 817 -7.87 -8.58 14.82
N VAL A 818 -7.23 -8.03 15.85
CA VAL A 818 -7.40 -6.65 16.27
C VAL A 818 -6.05 -6.03 16.56
N MET A 819 -5.87 -4.80 16.09
CA MET A 819 -4.64 -4.04 16.30
C MET A 819 -4.95 -2.78 17.10
N ARG A 820 -4.26 -2.60 18.23
CA ARG A 820 -4.35 -1.39 19.05
C ARG A 820 -2.99 -0.70 19.13
N ILE A 821 -2.95 0.59 18.83
CA ILE A 821 -1.74 1.41 18.99
C ILE A 821 -1.89 2.24 20.27
N ARG A 822 -0.93 2.12 21.18
CA ARG A 822 -0.83 2.96 22.38
C ARG A 822 0.33 3.93 22.22
N CYS A 823 0.25 5.10 22.83
CA CYS A 823 1.33 6.08 22.85
C CYS A 823 1.52 6.68 24.27
N THR A 824 2.61 7.40 24.47
CA THR A 824 2.91 8.10 25.72
C THR A 824 1.87 9.19 26.02
N LYS A 825 1.48 9.34 27.29
CA LYS A 825 0.47 10.31 27.75
C LYS A 825 0.77 11.71 27.23
N GLY A 826 -0.21 12.30 26.55
CA GLY A 826 -0.10 13.58 25.85
C GLY A 826 -0.04 13.45 24.33
N LEU A 827 0.29 12.27 23.80
CA LEU A 827 0.07 11.94 22.39
C LEU A 827 -1.29 11.26 22.20
N SER A 828 -1.88 11.45 21.02
CA SER A 828 -3.14 10.81 20.61
C SER A 828 -3.17 10.46 19.12
N ILE A 829 -4.11 9.60 18.74
CA ILE A 829 -4.31 9.16 17.35
C ILE A 829 -5.41 10.03 16.74
N HIS A 830 -5.10 10.69 15.63
CA HIS A 830 -6.03 11.58 14.91
C HIS A 830 -6.76 10.84 13.79
N THR A 831 -6.05 10.04 12.99
CA THR A 831 -6.61 9.34 11.83
C THR A 831 -5.78 8.12 11.47
N PHE A 832 -6.43 7.00 11.15
CA PHE A 832 -5.79 5.83 10.54
C PHE A 832 -5.98 5.85 9.01
N HIS A 833 -5.03 5.29 8.27
CA HIS A 833 -5.11 5.09 6.83
C HIS A 833 -4.71 3.64 6.48
N GLY A 834 -5.56 2.94 5.73
CA GLY A 834 -5.39 1.53 5.37
C GLY A 834 -6.73 0.82 5.12
N ASN A 835 -6.69 -0.51 5.00
CA ASN A 835 -7.89 -1.35 4.90
C ASN A 835 -8.17 -1.99 6.27
N PHE A 836 -9.29 -1.60 6.91
CA PHE A 836 -9.72 -2.03 8.25
C PHE A 836 -11.14 -1.54 8.55
N PHE A 837 -11.72 -1.98 9.66
CA PHE A 837 -12.83 -1.28 10.32
C PHE A 837 -12.38 -0.69 11.66
N VAL A 838 -12.65 0.59 11.90
CA VAL A 838 -12.30 1.27 13.16
C VAL A 838 -13.35 0.92 14.23
N ARG A 839 -12.92 0.41 15.39
CA ARG A 839 -13.82 0.05 16.52
C ARG A 839 -13.71 1.04 17.69
N SER A 840 -12.57 1.68 17.87
CA SER A 840 -12.38 2.85 18.74
C SER A 840 -11.25 3.72 18.19
N THR A 841 -11.06 4.92 18.73
CA THR A 841 -10.01 5.88 18.32
C THR A 841 -8.58 5.32 18.31
N ASP A 842 -8.33 4.20 18.99
CA ASP A 842 -7.06 3.49 19.04
C ASP A 842 -7.09 2.03 18.54
N LEU A 843 -8.26 1.50 18.15
CA LEU A 843 -8.47 0.06 17.85
C LEU A 843 -9.00 -0.18 16.43
N LEU A 844 -8.26 -0.97 15.68
CA LEU A 844 -8.65 -1.50 14.37
C LEU A 844 -9.12 -2.96 14.49
N SER A 845 -10.25 -3.25 13.84
CA SER A 845 -10.74 -4.58 13.50
C SER A 845 -10.13 -5.00 12.16
N LEU A 846 -9.45 -6.14 12.17
CA LEU A 846 -8.74 -6.72 11.04
C LEU A 846 -9.25 -8.17 10.88
N ALA A 847 -10.36 -8.35 10.16
CA ALA A 847 -10.99 -9.67 10.04
C ALA A 847 -10.00 -10.73 9.56
N ASN A 848 -9.11 -10.35 8.64
CA ASN A 848 -7.82 -11.00 8.42
C ASN A 848 -6.68 -9.98 8.55
N VAL A 849 -5.44 -10.48 8.73
CA VAL A 849 -4.20 -9.71 8.60
C VAL A 849 -3.18 -10.54 7.79
N ASN A 850 -2.47 -9.90 6.87
CA ASN A 850 -1.53 -10.52 5.94
C ASN A 850 -0.14 -9.82 6.02
N PRO A 851 0.97 -10.50 5.66
CA PRO A 851 2.33 -9.99 5.83
C PRO A 851 2.73 -8.89 4.85
N ASP A 852 1.87 -8.54 3.90
CA ASP A 852 2.20 -7.61 2.82
C ASP A 852 1.57 -6.23 3.05
N SER A 853 0.46 -6.15 3.79
CA SER A 853 -0.22 -4.89 4.12
C SER A 853 0.47 -4.10 5.24
N ALA A 854 0.67 -2.81 4.96
CA ALA A 854 1.07 -1.77 5.90
C ALA A 854 -0.09 -0.79 6.18
N PHE A 855 0.10 0.06 7.18
CA PHE A 855 -0.85 1.09 7.61
C PHE A 855 -0.10 2.38 7.94
N ALA A 856 -0.76 3.53 7.77
CA ALA A 856 -0.26 4.84 8.21
C ALA A 856 -1.23 5.47 9.22
N VAL A 857 -0.71 6.32 10.12
CA VAL A 857 -1.48 6.92 11.22
C VAL A 857 -1.05 8.37 11.42
N GLN A 858 -1.98 9.31 11.33
CA GLN A 858 -1.77 10.70 11.75
C GLN A 858 -1.92 10.80 13.28
N MET A 859 -0.99 11.52 13.93
CA MET A 859 -0.95 11.70 15.38
C MET A 859 -1.11 13.18 15.77
N SER A 860 -1.57 13.40 17.00
CA SER A 860 -1.74 14.71 17.64
C SER A 860 -1.04 14.75 19.01
N ILE A 861 -0.77 15.97 19.49
CA ILE A 861 -0.26 16.24 20.84
C ILE A 861 -1.36 17.00 21.59
N ASP A 862 -2.01 16.35 22.54
CA ASP A 862 -3.11 16.92 23.32
C ASP A 862 -2.62 17.55 24.63
N ASP A 863 -1.74 16.85 25.36
CA ASP A 863 -1.00 17.41 26.50
C ASP A 863 0.46 17.72 26.12
N SER A 864 1.04 18.72 26.77
CA SER A 864 2.48 19.01 26.69
C SER A 864 3.33 17.85 27.24
N LEU A 865 4.39 17.47 26.50
CA LEU A 865 5.32 16.40 26.87
C LEU A 865 6.49 16.87 27.76
N VAL A 866 6.35 18.01 28.45
CA VAL A 866 7.43 18.62 29.26
C VAL A 866 8.02 17.71 30.34
N ASP A 867 7.21 16.81 30.91
CA ASP A 867 7.64 15.89 31.98
C ASP A 867 8.39 14.64 31.46
N SER A 868 8.70 14.55 30.16
CA SER A 868 9.43 13.42 29.58
C SER A 868 10.40 13.82 28.48
N SER A 869 11.60 13.27 28.53
CA SER A 869 12.60 13.32 27.44
C SER A 869 12.37 12.27 26.35
N LEU A 870 11.43 11.32 26.56
CA LEU A 870 11.16 10.21 25.65
C LEU A 870 9.66 10.04 25.37
N ALA A 871 9.33 9.77 24.11
CA ALA A 871 8.01 9.36 23.66
C ALA A 871 8.08 7.91 23.16
N CYS A 872 7.08 7.12 23.50
CA CYS A 872 6.99 5.70 23.12
C CYS A 872 5.66 5.41 22.44
N PHE A 873 5.71 4.59 21.39
CA PHE A 873 4.57 4.10 20.64
C PHE A 873 4.61 2.57 20.67
N GLN A 874 3.48 1.92 20.96
CA GLN A 874 3.37 0.47 21.02
C GLN A 874 2.18 -0.02 20.21
N ALA A 875 2.44 -0.65 19.07
CA ALA A 875 1.45 -1.39 18.30
C ALA A 875 1.35 -2.82 18.86
N ALA A 876 0.13 -3.29 19.13
CA ALA A 876 -0.13 -4.66 19.55
C ALA A 876 -1.22 -5.28 18.66
N LEU A 877 -0.85 -6.31 17.92
CA LEU A 877 -1.68 -7.08 17.00
C LEU A 877 -2.02 -8.43 17.65
N LEU A 878 -3.24 -8.54 18.18
CA LEU A 878 -3.83 -9.80 18.65
C LEU A 878 -4.49 -10.50 17.46
N TYR A 879 -4.18 -11.78 17.20
CA TYR A 879 -4.71 -12.53 16.07
C TYR A 879 -4.78 -14.04 16.33
N THR A 880 -5.56 -14.76 15.52
CA THR A 880 -5.56 -16.23 15.49
C THR A 880 -4.69 -16.69 14.32
N SER A 881 -3.60 -17.39 14.61
CA SER A 881 -2.74 -17.97 13.57
C SER A 881 -3.42 -19.15 12.88
N SER A 882 -3.04 -19.41 11.62
CA SER A 882 -3.51 -20.53 10.79
C SER A 882 -3.38 -21.94 11.39
N LYS A 883 -2.67 -22.10 12.51
CA LYS A 883 -2.55 -23.35 13.27
C LYS A 883 -3.36 -23.34 14.58
N GLY A 884 -4.48 -22.61 14.61
CA GLY A 884 -5.42 -22.57 15.73
C GLY A 884 -4.93 -21.91 17.02
N LYS A 885 -3.78 -21.20 17.00
CA LYS A 885 -3.23 -20.55 18.21
C LYS A 885 -3.46 -19.06 18.19
N ARG A 886 -4.08 -18.53 19.25
CA ARG A 886 -4.18 -17.09 19.54
C ARG A 886 -2.80 -16.54 19.90
N ARG A 887 -2.38 -15.44 19.28
CA ARG A 887 -1.07 -14.81 19.48
C ARG A 887 -1.19 -13.29 19.54
N ILE A 888 -0.21 -12.64 20.17
CA ILE A 888 -0.11 -11.18 20.26
C ILE A 888 1.28 -10.78 19.78
N ARG A 889 1.39 -10.18 18.59
CA ARG A 889 2.64 -9.54 18.15
C ARG A 889 2.68 -8.11 18.67
N VAL A 890 3.79 -7.71 19.26
CA VAL A 890 3.99 -6.37 19.85
C VAL A 890 5.21 -5.73 19.21
N HIS A 891 5.08 -4.46 18.80
CA HIS A 891 6.16 -3.60 18.32
C HIS A 891 6.19 -2.33 19.15
N THR A 892 7.32 -2.03 19.79
CA THR A 892 7.50 -0.81 20.61
C THR A 892 8.60 0.07 20.03
N LEU A 893 8.24 1.27 19.58
CA LEU A 893 9.15 2.30 19.08
C LEU A 893 9.35 3.38 20.15
N CYS A 894 10.60 3.72 20.47
CA CYS A 894 10.95 4.84 21.33
C CYS A 894 11.64 5.95 20.51
N LEU A 895 11.38 7.21 20.84
CA LEU A 895 11.92 8.41 20.20
C LEU A 895 12.19 9.52 21.24
N PRO A 896 13.21 10.38 21.06
CA PRO A 896 13.42 11.56 21.90
C PRO A 896 12.30 12.60 21.76
N VAL A 897 12.08 13.37 22.83
CA VAL A 897 11.20 14.56 22.86
C VAL A 897 12.06 15.82 22.86
N VAL A 898 11.74 16.77 21.97
CA VAL A 898 12.54 17.98 21.72
C VAL A 898 11.71 19.26 21.82
N SER A 899 12.33 20.33 22.34
CA SER A 899 11.69 21.64 22.55
C SER A 899 12.10 22.69 21.51
N GLN A 900 13.18 22.47 20.74
CA GLN A 900 13.64 23.39 19.71
C GLN A 900 13.19 22.96 18.32
N LEU A 901 13.14 23.94 17.41
CA LEU A 901 12.65 23.74 16.05
C LEU A 901 13.74 23.16 15.12
N SER A 902 15.01 23.45 15.40
CA SER A 902 16.18 22.77 14.81
C SER A 902 16.04 21.26 14.91
N ASP A 903 15.78 20.77 16.11
CA ASP A 903 15.85 19.34 16.46
C ASP A 903 14.70 18.55 15.82
N VAL A 904 13.53 19.19 15.68
CA VAL A 904 12.38 18.68 14.91
C VAL A 904 12.70 18.59 13.41
N PHE A 905 13.40 19.57 12.85
CA PHE A 905 13.87 19.48 11.46
C PHE A 905 14.98 18.45 11.29
N ALA A 906 15.94 18.33 12.22
CA ALA A 906 17.01 17.32 12.18
C ALA A 906 16.46 15.89 12.21
N GLY A 907 15.41 15.66 13.01
CA GLY A 907 14.73 14.37 13.10
C GLY A 907 13.73 14.07 11.97
N ALA A 908 13.58 14.94 10.96
CA ALA A 908 12.54 14.81 9.94
C ALA A 908 12.81 13.68 8.93
N ASP A 909 11.82 12.83 8.70
CA ASP A 909 11.90 11.68 7.79
C ASP A 909 11.13 11.95 6.50
N VAL A 910 11.86 12.33 5.44
CA VAL A 910 11.26 12.74 4.16
C VAL A 910 10.45 11.65 3.46
N GLN A 911 10.82 10.37 3.60
CA GLN A 911 10.05 9.26 3.00
C GLN A 911 8.75 9.05 3.77
N ALA A 912 8.82 8.97 5.10
CA ALA A 912 7.65 8.80 5.95
C ALA A 912 6.67 9.99 5.81
N ILE A 913 7.19 11.22 5.78
CA ILE A 913 6.42 12.44 5.51
C ILE A 913 5.71 12.34 4.15
N THR A 914 6.42 11.97 3.08
CA THR A 914 5.85 11.78 1.74
C THR A 914 4.73 10.73 1.73
N CYS A 915 4.93 9.56 2.33
CA CYS A 915 3.93 8.49 2.35
C CYS A 915 2.68 8.83 3.19
N LEU A 916 2.84 9.57 4.30
CA LEU A 916 1.70 10.07 5.08
C LEU A 916 0.95 11.17 4.32
N LEU A 917 1.65 12.13 3.71
CA LEU A 917 1.04 13.18 2.90
C LEU A 917 0.30 12.61 1.67
N ALA A 918 0.82 11.56 1.04
CA ALA A 918 0.12 10.82 -0.01
C ALA A 918 -1.23 10.28 0.50
N ASN A 919 -1.22 9.65 1.67
CA ASN A 919 -2.43 9.12 2.30
C ASN A 919 -3.46 10.21 2.62
N MET A 920 -3.03 11.35 3.18
CA MET A 920 -3.88 12.50 3.49
C MET A 920 -4.39 13.24 2.23
N ALA A 921 -3.64 13.20 1.13
CA ALA A 921 -4.05 13.76 -0.16
C ALA A 921 -5.08 12.87 -0.87
N ILE A 922 -4.96 11.55 -0.74
CA ILE A 922 -5.94 10.59 -1.29
C ILE A 922 -7.29 10.74 -0.60
N ASP A 923 -7.34 10.74 0.73
CA ASP A 923 -8.61 10.85 1.46
C ASP A 923 -9.34 12.16 1.10
N ARG A 924 -8.60 13.26 1.01
CA ARG A 924 -9.14 14.58 0.64
C ARG A 924 -9.38 14.77 -0.86
N SER A 925 -8.87 13.88 -1.72
CA SER A 925 -9.28 13.80 -3.13
C SER A 925 -10.70 13.23 -3.25
N VAL A 926 -11.10 12.36 -2.32
CA VAL A 926 -12.44 11.75 -2.24
C VAL A 926 -13.40 12.61 -1.42
N SER A 927 -12.94 13.21 -0.31
CA SER A 927 -13.78 13.98 0.61
C SER A 927 -13.92 15.48 0.29
N SER A 928 -13.21 15.99 -0.73
CA SER A 928 -13.24 17.41 -1.14
C SER A 928 -13.03 17.51 -2.65
N SER A 929 -11.79 17.58 -3.11
CA SER A 929 -11.47 17.53 -4.53
C SER A 929 -10.00 17.18 -4.78
N LEU A 930 -9.72 16.72 -6.01
CA LEU A 930 -8.37 16.50 -6.49
C LEU A 930 -7.53 17.80 -6.54
N SER A 931 -8.15 18.98 -6.68
CA SER A 931 -7.40 20.25 -6.63
C SER A 931 -6.92 20.53 -5.21
N ASP A 932 -7.83 20.49 -4.24
CA ASP A 932 -7.50 20.74 -2.82
C ASP A 932 -6.39 19.79 -2.35
N ALA A 933 -6.49 18.51 -2.73
CA ALA A 933 -5.50 17.50 -2.45
C ALA A 933 -4.09 17.92 -2.92
N ARG A 934 -3.97 18.33 -4.19
CA ARG A 934 -2.72 18.80 -4.82
C ARG A 934 -2.23 20.11 -4.20
N ASP A 935 -3.11 21.08 -3.99
CA ASP A 935 -2.78 22.40 -3.45
C ASP A 935 -2.26 22.29 -2.00
N ALA A 936 -2.80 21.39 -1.19
CA ALA A 936 -2.26 21.14 0.15
C ALA A 936 -0.88 20.46 0.14
N LEU A 937 -0.58 19.59 -0.84
CA LEU A 937 0.77 19.04 -1.00
C LEU A 937 1.78 20.14 -1.35
N LEU A 938 1.41 21.07 -2.24
CA LEU A 938 2.21 22.27 -2.51
C LEU A 938 2.42 23.10 -1.25
N ASN A 939 1.35 23.36 -0.49
CA ASN A 939 1.42 24.14 0.75
C ASN A 939 2.31 23.48 1.83
N ALA A 940 2.32 22.14 1.96
CA ALA A 940 3.19 21.45 2.90
C ALA A 940 4.68 21.73 2.63
N VAL A 941 5.10 21.74 1.37
CA VAL A 941 6.48 22.10 0.98
C VAL A 941 6.75 23.59 1.19
N VAL A 942 5.84 24.45 0.71
CA VAL A 942 5.96 25.91 0.83
C VAL A 942 6.10 26.32 2.30
N ASP A 943 5.29 25.75 3.20
CA ASP A 943 5.24 26.14 4.60
C ASP A 943 6.37 25.52 5.41
N GLY A 944 6.68 24.22 5.25
CA GLY A 944 7.81 23.58 5.92
C GLY A 944 9.16 24.26 5.60
N LEU A 945 9.44 24.49 4.30
CA LEU A 945 10.66 25.18 3.89
C LEU A 945 10.65 26.67 4.25
N SER A 946 9.47 27.32 4.32
CA SER A 946 9.38 28.71 4.80
C SER A 946 9.73 28.80 6.28
N VAL A 947 9.28 27.85 7.09
CA VAL A 947 9.60 27.82 8.52
C VAL A 947 11.11 27.64 8.70
N TYR A 948 11.69 26.60 8.11
CA TYR A 948 13.14 26.33 8.19
C TYR A 948 13.98 27.56 7.79
N ARG A 949 13.70 28.14 6.61
CA ARG A 949 14.47 29.29 6.08
C ARG A 949 14.34 30.56 6.92
N ASN A 950 13.22 30.80 7.59
CA ASN A 950 13.03 32.01 8.40
C ASN A 950 13.38 31.84 9.89
N THR A 951 13.66 30.61 10.37
CA THR A 951 13.81 30.35 11.83
C THR A 951 14.93 29.39 12.25
N VAL A 952 15.51 28.61 11.33
CA VAL A 952 16.58 27.63 11.63
C VAL A 952 17.83 27.88 10.79
N SER A 953 17.67 28.16 9.49
CA SER A 953 18.81 28.45 8.61
C SER A 953 19.42 29.83 8.88
N SER A 954 20.73 29.88 9.13
CA SER A 954 21.51 31.12 9.26
C SER A 954 21.83 31.80 7.92
N LEU A 955 21.65 31.10 6.79
CA LEU A 955 21.97 31.61 5.46
C LEU A 955 20.87 32.52 4.89
N GLN A 956 21.12 33.84 4.92
CA GLN A 956 20.30 34.84 4.20
C GLN A 956 20.53 34.83 2.67
N GLN A 957 20.72 33.66 2.05
CA GLN A 957 20.97 33.58 0.61
C GLN A 957 19.71 33.84 -0.25
N HIS A 958 19.95 34.34 -1.46
CA HIS A 958 18.99 34.34 -2.56
C HIS A 958 18.86 32.93 -3.15
N GLY A 959 17.92 32.14 -2.65
CA GLY A 959 17.68 30.78 -3.12
C GLY A 959 16.46 30.12 -2.50
N LEU A 960 16.33 28.81 -2.72
CA LEU A 960 15.35 27.94 -2.08
C LEU A 960 16.14 26.93 -1.22
N VAL A 961 16.18 27.18 0.09
CA VAL A 961 17.06 26.46 1.02
C VAL A 961 16.25 25.46 1.84
N ALA A 962 16.75 24.22 1.93
CA ALA A 962 16.23 23.14 2.76
C ALA A 962 17.34 22.59 3.69
N PRO A 963 17.01 21.89 4.80
CA PRO A 963 17.97 21.02 5.47
C PRO A 963 18.22 19.78 4.60
N ASP A 964 19.37 19.15 4.75
CA ASP A 964 19.81 18.04 3.89
C ASP A 964 18.81 16.86 3.91
N ASN A 965 18.32 16.48 5.08
CA ASN A 965 17.33 15.40 5.22
C ASN A 965 15.98 15.68 4.52
N LEU A 966 15.64 16.95 4.24
CA LEU A 966 14.48 17.35 3.44
C LEU A 966 14.85 17.82 2.01
N ARG A 967 16.10 17.65 1.55
CA ARG A 967 16.52 18.05 0.20
C ARG A 967 15.72 17.35 -0.92
N LEU A 968 15.21 16.15 -0.62
CA LEU A 968 14.33 15.38 -1.51
C LEU A 968 12.83 15.68 -1.35
N PHE A 969 12.43 16.54 -0.40
CA PHE A 969 11.01 16.80 -0.13
C PHE A 969 10.28 17.44 -1.32
N PRO A 970 10.82 18.48 -2.00
CA PRO A 970 10.14 19.07 -3.16
C PRO A 970 10.03 18.11 -4.36
N ILE A 971 11.06 17.31 -4.63
CA ILE A 971 11.08 16.38 -5.77
C ILE A 971 10.11 15.21 -5.55
N TYR A 972 10.02 14.65 -4.33
CA TYR A 972 9.02 13.63 -4.01
C TYR A 972 7.57 14.18 -4.08
N ILE A 973 7.35 15.44 -3.70
CA ILE A 973 6.03 16.06 -3.84
C ILE A 973 5.68 16.36 -5.30
N LEU A 974 6.64 16.82 -6.13
CA LEU A 974 6.45 16.92 -7.58
C LEU A 974 6.10 15.57 -8.21
N ALA A 975 6.80 14.51 -7.78
CA ALA A 975 6.56 13.16 -8.26
C ALA A 975 5.16 12.63 -7.85
N LEU A 976 4.74 12.85 -6.60
CA LEU A 976 3.35 12.60 -6.16
C LEU A 976 2.32 13.34 -7.04
N LEU A 977 2.58 14.60 -7.38
CA LEU A 977 1.71 15.41 -8.25
C LEU A 977 1.66 14.91 -9.71
N LYS A 978 2.58 14.03 -10.14
CA LYS A 978 2.58 13.35 -11.45
C LYS A 978 2.12 11.87 -11.38
N GLN A 979 1.96 11.32 -10.17
CA GLN A 979 1.55 9.93 -9.94
C GLN A 979 0.08 9.68 -10.33
N LYS A 980 -0.25 8.50 -10.89
CA LYS A 980 -1.60 8.15 -11.42
C LYS A 980 -2.77 8.52 -10.50
N ALA A 981 -2.64 8.35 -9.18
CA ALA A 981 -3.67 8.71 -8.21
C ALA A 981 -4.01 10.22 -8.25
N LEU A 982 -2.98 11.07 -8.27
CA LEU A 982 -3.12 12.52 -8.04
C LEU A 982 -2.93 13.39 -9.31
N ARG A 983 -2.45 12.82 -10.42
CA ARG A 983 -2.14 13.56 -11.65
C ARG A 983 -3.38 14.12 -12.37
N THR A 984 -3.19 15.23 -13.05
CA THR A 984 -4.16 15.88 -13.95
C THR A 984 -3.51 16.11 -15.33
N GLY A 985 -4.30 16.49 -16.34
CA GLY A 985 -3.80 16.78 -17.70
C GLY A 985 -3.55 15.54 -18.55
N ALA A 986 -2.84 14.53 -18.03
CA ALA A 986 -2.63 13.26 -18.72
C ALA A 986 -3.83 12.31 -18.58
N SER A 987 -4.22 11.67 -19.70
CA SER A 987 -5.30 10.69 -19.73
C SER A 987 -5.05 9.55 -18.75
N THR A 988 -6.04 9.27 -17.89
CA THR A 988 -5.96 8.25 -16.83
C THR A 988 -7.33 7.61 -16.66
N ARG A 989 -7.44 6.28 -16.83
CA ARG A 989 -8.68 5.53 -16.55
C ARG A 989 -9.05 5.65 -15.07
N LEU A 990 -10.34 5.72 -14.76
CA LEU A 990 -10.82 5.86 -13.38
C LEU A 990 -10.36 4.68 -12.50
N ASP A 991 -10.49 3.44 -12.97
CA ASP A 991 -10.07 2.25 -12.20
C ASP A 991 -8.55 2.20 -11.96
N GLU A 992 -7.71 2.64 -12.91
CA GLU A 992 -6.25 2.75 -12.69
C GLU A 992 -5.91 3.80 -11.61
N ARG A 993 -6.66 4.92 -11.58
CA ARG A 993 -6.48 5.97 -10.58
C ARG A 993 -6.90 5.48 -9.20
N VAL A 994 -8.06 4.81 -9.11
CA VAL A 994 -8.56 4.24 -7.86
C VAL A 994 -7.65 3.12 -7.35
N PHE A 995 -7.14 2.26 -8.24
CA PHE A 995 -6.17 1.23 -7.86
C PHE A 995 -4.90 1.84 -7.27
N ALA A 996 -4.33 2.88 -7.91
CA ALA A 996 -3.19 3.61 -7.35
C ALA A 996 -3.50 4.28 -5.98
N MET A 997 -4.74 4.73 -5.76
CA MET A 997 -5.19 5.20 -4.44
C MET A 997 -5.31 4.08 -3.40
N CYS A 998 -5.67 2.86 -3.80
CA CYS A 998 -5.77 1.69 -2.92
C CYS A 998 -4.40 1.14 -2.53
N GLU A 999 -3.47 1.09 -3.48
CA GLU A 999 -2.07 0.72 -3.26
C GLU A 999 -1.43 1.63 -2.21
N PHE A 1000 -1.54 2.95 -2.32
CA PHE A 1000 -0.98 3.88 -1.33
C PHE A 1000 -1.56 3.75 0.09
N LYS A 1001 -2.75 3.17 0.26
CA LYS A 1001 -3.34 2.89 1.57
C LYS A 1001 -2.72 1.66 2.23
N THR A 1002 -2.15 0.74 1.46
CA THR A 1002 -1.80 -0.62 1.94
C THR A 1002 -0.35 -1.03 1.67
N GLN A 1003 0.37 -0.37 0.76
CA GLN A 1003 1.75 -0.72 0.42
C GLN A 1003 2.75 -0.29 1.50
N PRO A 1004 3.75 -1.14 1.87
CA PRO A 1004 4.84 -0.76 2.76
C PRO A 1004 5.67 0.41 2.22
N LEU A 1005 6.24 1.22 3.11
CA LEU A 1005 6.91 2.49 2.77
C LEU A 1005 7.90 2.39 1.60
N GLN A 1006 8.76 1.37 1.57
CA GLN A 1006 9.74 1.21 0.48
C GLN A 1006 9.06 1.03 -0.89
N GLN A 1007 7.98 0.26 -0.93
CA GLN A 1007 7.22 0.00 -2.16
C GLN A 1007 6.37 1.22 -2.56
N ALA A 1008 5.74 1.88 -1.58
CA ALA A 1008 5.05 3.15 -1.79
C ALA A 1008 6.00 4.24 -2.31
N MET A 1009 7.26 4.28 -1.86
CA MET A 1009 8.26 5.22 -2.38
C MET A 1009 8.62 4.95 -3.84
N ARG A 1010 8.79 3.69 -4.26
CA ARG A 1010 8.99 3.34 -5.70
C ARG A 1010 7.79 3.73 -6.58
N MET A 1011 6.57 3.73 -6.03
CA MET A 1011 5.40 4.26 -6.72
C MET A 1011 5.37 5.79 -6.84
N VAL A 1012 6.06 6.51 -5.95
CA VAL A 1012 6.21 7.98 -6.00
C VAL A 1012 7.34 8.35 -6.95
N TYR A 1013 8.54 7.86 -6.65
CA TYR A 1013 9.79 8.15 -7.35
C TYR A 1013 10.49 6.81 -7.62
N PRO A 1014 10.27 6.20 -8.80
CA PRO A 1014 10.93 4.96 -9.22
C PRO A 1014 12.46 5.00 -9.11
N ASP A 1015 13.08 3.85 -8.84
CA ASP A 1015 14.54 3.73 -8.82
C ASP A 1015 15.07 3.50 -10.25
N MET A 1016 15.93 4.38 -10.77
CA MET A 1016 16.53 4.24 -12.11
C MET A 1016 18.03 3.94 -12.07
N TYR A 1017 18.48 3.03 -12.92
CA TYR A 1017 19.85 2.50 -12.97
C TYR A 1017 20.33 2.40 -14.42
N ARG A 1018 21.61 2.71 -14.71
CA ARG A 1018 22.25 2.31 -15.98
C ARG A 1018 22.83 0.91 -15.82
N ILE A 1019 22.46 -0.04 -16.69
CA ILE A 1019 22.80 -1.46 -16.54
C ILE A 1019 23.76 -2.04 -17.58
N ASP A 1020 24.01 -1.35 -18.70
CA ASP A 1020 24.98 -1.79 -19.73
C ASP A 1020 26.45 -1.70 -19.28
N THR A 1021 26.73 -0.94 -18.21
CA THR A 1021 28.09 -0.69 -17.67
C THR A 1021 28.27 -1.23 -16.24
N MET A 1022 27.49 -2.23 -15.82
CA MET A 1022 27.63 -2.81 -14.48
C MET A 1022 28.97 -3.50 -14.25
N SER A 1023 29.53 -3.28 -13.06
CA SER A 1023 30.77 -3.88 -12.59
C SER A 1023 30.59 -4.47 -11.19
N ASP A 1024 31.55 -5.29 -10.77
CA ASP A 1024 31.55 -5.91 -9.44
C ASP A 1024 32.02 -4.94 -8.34
N GLN A 1025 32.36 -3.68 -8.67
CA GLN A 1025 32.88 -2.71 -7.73
C GLN A 1025 31.78 -2.24 -6.76
N GLY A 1026 31.85 -2.70 -5.51
CA GLY A 1026 30.82 -2.44 -4.51
C GLY A 1026 29.60 -3.35 -4.62
N ALA A 1027 29.69 -4.44 -5.39
CA ALA A 1027 28.69 -5.50 -5.42
C ALA A 1027 28.51 -6.14 -4.04
N LEU A 1028 27.33 -6.70 -3.81
CA LEU A 1028 27.04 -7.53 -2.63
C LEU A 1028 27.46 -8.96 -2.93
N HIS A 1029 28.08 -9.62 -1.94
CA HIS A 1029 28.38 -11.05 -2.00
C HIS A 1029 27.36 -11.78 -1.12
N LEU A 1030 26.37 -12.42 -1.76
CA LEU A 1030 25.22 -13.03 -1.11
C LEU A 1030 25.07 -14.47 -1.60
N ASN A 1031 25.16 -15.47 -0.70
CA ASN A 1031 24.99 -16.90 -1.04
C ASN A 1031 25.82 -17.32 -2.27
N ASP A 1032 27.13 -17.05 -2.22
CA ASP A 1032 28.11 -17.25 -3.29
C ASP A 1032 27.83 -16.53 -4.63
N THR A 1033 26.78 -15.72 -4.71
CA THR A 1033 26.41 -14.89 -5.86
C THR A 1033 26.96 -13.46 -5.70
N VAL A 1034 27.49 -12.90 -6.79
CA VAL A 1034 27.94 -11.50 -6.87
C VAL A 1034 26.81 -10.66 -7.48
N VAL A 1035 26.21 -9.78 -6.68
CA VAL A 1035 25.07 -8.94 -7.05
C VAL A 1035 25.57 -7.49 -7.26
N PRO A 1036 25.61 -6.97 -8.51
CA PRO A 1036 25.99 -5.59 -8.77
C PRO A 1036 25.16 -4.57 -8.00
N GLN A 1037 25.74 -3.40 -7.72
CA GLN A 1037 25.05 -2.27 -7.09
C GLN A 1037 25.24 -1.00 -7.93
N PRO A 1038 24.55 -0.89 -9.10
CA PRO A 1038 24.56 0.32 -9.91
C PRO A 1038 23.98 1.50 -9.12
N ARG A 1039 24.46 2.71 -9.43
CA ARG A 1039 24.01 3.94 -8.75
C ARG A 1039 22.61 4.35 -9.22
N LEU A 1040 21.85 4.91 -8.30
CA LEU A 1040 20.58 5.59 -8.60
C LEU A 1040 20.81 6.81 -9.49
N LEU A 1041 19.89 7.03 -10.44
CA LEU A 1041 19.90 8.13 -11.40
C LEU A 1041 18.65 9.00 -11.26
N HIS A 1042 18.81 10.29 -11.50
CA HIS A 1042 17.72 11.26 -11.55
C HIS A 1042 16.72 10.92 -12.67
N LEU A 1043 15.42 11.04 -12.38
CA LEU A 1043 14.30 10.72 -13.28
C LEU A 1043 14.04 11.83 -14.30
N SER A 1044 15.04 12.05 -15.15
CA SER A 1044 15.03 12.99 -16.27
C SER A 1044 15.67 12.36 -17.50
N ALA A 1045 15.13 12.69 -18.67
CA ALA A 1045 15.68 12.35 -19.98
C ALA A 1045 17.13 12.82 -20.16
N GLU A 1046 17.60 13.84 -19.42
CA GLU A 1046 19.02 14.27 -19.41
C GLU A 1046 19.98 13.15 -18.98
N ARG A 1047 19.50 12.09 -18.32
CA ARG A 1047 20.30 10.93 -17.88
C ARG A 1047 20.27 9.75 -18.87
N LEU A 1048 19.36 9.76 -19.85
CA LEU A 1048 19.15 8.67 -20.80
C LEU A 1048 20.06 8.84 -22.03
N SER A 1049 21.26 8.28 -21.97
CA SER A 1049 22.19 8.34 -23.10
C SER A 1049 21.89 7.25 -24.13
N ARG A 1050 21.91 7.60 -25.43
CA ARG A 1050 21.45 6.70 -26.52
C ARG A 1050 22.35 5.49 -26.76
N ASP A 1051 23.54 5.49 -26.17
CA ASP A 1051 24.52 4.40 -26.11
C ASP A 1051 24.31 3.42 -24.93
N GLY A 1052 23.35 3.69 -24.04
CA GLY A 1052 23.13 2.91 -22.82
C GLY A 1052 21.83 2.08 -22.80
N ALA A 1053 21.73 1.24 -21.77
CA ALA A 1053 20.53 0.52 -21.39
C ALA A 1053 20.20 0.81 -19.93
N PHE A 1054 18.95 1.17 -19.65
CA PHE A 1054 18.53 1.75 -18.37
C PHE A 1054 17.36 0.97 -17.79
N LEU A 1055 17.53 0.44 -16.58
CA LEU A 1055 16.47 -0.19 -15.81
C LEU A 1055 15.76 0.84 -14.95
N LEU A 1056 14.44 0.80 -14.94
CA LEU A 1056 13.57 1.63 -14.11
C LEU A 1056 12.65 0.72 -13.29
N ASP A 1057 12.73 0.81 -11.96
CA ASP A 1057 11.92 0.05 -11.01
C ASP A 1057 10.80 0.91 -10.43
N CYS A 1058 9.58 0.74 -10.96
CA CYS A 1058 8.38 1.41 -10.49
C CYS A 1058 7.64 0.62 -9.39
N GLY A 1059 8.32 -0.33 -8.72
CA GLY A 1059 7.78 -1.18 -7.65
C GLY A 1059 6.89 -2.33 -8.15
N SER A 1060 5.89 -2.04 -8.99
CA SER A 1060 4.97 -3.04 -9.57
C SER A 1060 5.35 -3.46 -11.00
N VAL A 1061 6.25 -2.72 -11.64
CA VAL A 1061 6.73 -2.97 -13.00
C VAL A 1061 8.17 -2.47 -13.16
N PHE A 1062 8.99 -3.27 -13.83
CA PHE A 1062 10.28 -2.87 -14.37
C PHE A 1062 10.13 -2.49 -15.84
N TYR A 1063 10.84 -1.43 -16.24
CA TYR A 1063 11.09 -1.13 -17.65
C TYR A 1063 12.59 -1.14 -17.92
N LEU A 1064 13.04 -1.93 -18.88
CA LEU A 1064 14.37 -1.83 -19.45
C LEU A 1064 14.31 -1.00 -20.73
N TRP A 1065 14.65 0.28 -20.64
CA TRP A 1065 14.80 1.14 -21.80
C TRP A 1065 16.13 0.88 -22.51
N VAL A 1066 16.09 0.75 -23.83
CA VAL A 1066 17.24 0.43 -24.68
C VAL A 1066 17.45 1.54 -25.70
N GLY A 1067 18.60 2.22 -25.62
CA GLY A 1067 18.96 3.29 -26.55
C GLY A 1067 19.35 2.77 -27.94
N LYS A 1068 19.08 3.56 -28.98
CA LYS A 1068 19.27 3.14 -30.38
C LYS A 1068 20.73 2.86 -30.78
N CYS A 1069 21.69 3.38 -30.03
CA CYS A 1069 23.12 3.23 -30.26
C CYS A 1069 23.80 2.37 -29.19
N VAL A 1070 23.04 1.60 -28.39
CA VAL A 1070 23.62 0.73 -27.36
C VAL A 1070 24.58 -0.31 -27.97
N ASN A 1071 25.64 -0.63 -27.22
CA ASN A 1071 26.64 -1.61 -27.65
C ASN A 1071 26.00 -2.97 -27.98
N GLU A 1072 26.20 -3.46 -29.21
CA GLU A 1072 25.67 -4.74 -29.69
C GLU A 1072 26.06 -5.93 -28.81
N MET A 1073 27.19 -5.84 -28.09
CA MET A 1073 27.58 -6.82 -27.06
C MET A 1073 26.51 -6.98 -25.97
N PHE A 1074 25.91 -5.88 -25.49
CA PHE A 1074 24.82 -5.96 -24.50
C PHE A 1074 23.57 -6.59 -25.11
N ILE A 1075 23.23 -6.24 -26.36
CA ILE A 1075 22.04 -6.77 -27.05
C ILE A 1075 22.17 -8.28 -27.26
N ARG A 1076 23.34 -8.75 -27.70
CA ARG A 1076 23.62 -10.17 -27.92
C ARG A 1076 23.74 -10.94 -26.60
N ASP A 1077 24.53 -10.42 -25.65
CA ASP A 1077 24.94 -11.18 -24.47
C ASP A 1077 23.96 -11.06 -23.30
N VAL A 1078 23.02 -10.11 -23.32
CA VAL A 1078 21.94 -9.96 -22.31
C VAL A 1078 20.55 -10.20 -22.91
N LEU A 1079 20.25 -9.65 -24.10
CA LEU A 1079 18.92 -9.78 -24.71
C LEU A 1079 18.80 -10.94 -25.72
N GLY A 1080 19.89 -11.68 -25.99
CA GLY A 1080 19.89 -12.81 -26.93
C GLY A 1080 19.66 -12.43 -28.39
N CYS A 1081 19.66 -11.13 -28.71
CA CYS A 1081 19.26 -10.60 -30.01
C CYS A 1081 20.50 -10.13 -30.80
N PRO A 1082 20.61 -10.40 -32.12
CA PRO A 1082 21.80 -10.05 -32.89
C PRO A 1082 22.04 -8.54 -33.05
N ASN A 1083 21.01 -7.69 -32.98
CA ASN A 1083 21.12 -6.22 -33.04
C ASN A 1083 19.84 -5.53 -32.54
N TYR A 1084 19.88 -4.20 -32.38
CA TYR A 1084 18.76 -3.38 -31.89
C TYR A 1084 17.44 -3.60 -32.63
N ALA A 1085 17.47 -3.70 -33.97
CA ALA A 1085 16.26 -3.84 -34.78
C ALA A 1085 15.54 -5.18 -34.55
N SER A 1086 16.30 -6.22 -34.18
CA SER A 1086 15.79 -7.57 -33.88
C SER A 1086 15.17 -7.73 -32.48
N ILE A 1087 15.32 -6.75 -31.57
CA ILE A 1087 14.69 -6.80 -30.25
C ILE A 1087 13.15 -6.79 -30.40
N PRO A 1088 12.41 -7.81 -29.89
CA PRO A 1088 10.96 -7.88 -30.03
C PRO A 1088 10.23 -6.74 -29.31
N PRO A 1089 9.14 -6.19 -29.88
CA PRO A 1089 8.41 -5.05 -29.30
C PRO A 1089 7.59 -5.40 -28.04
N ASN A 1090 7.44 -6.70 -27.75
CA ASN A 1090 6.66 -7.26 -26.64
C ASN A 1090 7.51 -8.17 -25.74
N MET A 1091 8.83 -7.95 -25.69
CA MET A 1091 9.76 -8.73 -24.85
C MET A 1091 9.56 -8.37 -23.37
N THR A 1092 9.23 -9.38 -22.56
CA THR A 1092 8.77 -9.23 -21.16
C THR A 1092 9.64 -9.93 -20.13
N GLU A 1093 10.83 -10.39 -20.52
CA GLU A 1093 11.80 -11.08 -19.67
C GLU A 1093 13.22 -10.87 -20.20
N ILE A 1094 14.23 -11.23 -19.40
CA ILE A 1094 15.63 -11.33 -19.81
C ILE A 1094 15.95 -12.82 -20.01
N PRO A 1095 16.45 -13.26 -21.19
CA PRO A 1095 16.77 -14.66 -21.40
C PRO A 1095 17.91 -15.12 -20.49
N GLU A 1096 17.80 -16.35 -20.02
CA GLU A 1096 18.91 -17.06 -19.37
C GLU A 1096 19.98 -17.40 -20.42
N LEU A 1097 21.08 -16.65 -20.38
CA LEU A 1097 22.24 -16.85 -21.24
C LEU A 1097 23.47 -17.13 -20.38
N GLU A 1098 24.36 -17.99 -20.87
CA GLU A 1098 25.65 -18.33 -20.26
C GLU A 1098 26.71 -17.23 -20.52
N THR A 1099 26.37 -15.97 -20.21
CA THR A 1099 27.30 -14.83 -20.32
C THR A 1099 27.45 -14.12 -18.98
N THR A 1100 28.62 -13.53 -18.75
CA THR A 1100 28.88 -12.73 -17.55
C THR A 1100 28.01 -11.48 -17.46
N LEU A 1101 27.48 -10.98 -18.58
CA LEU A 1101 26.58 -9.82 -18.61
C LEU A 1101 25.15 -10.22 -18.28
N SER A 1102 24.62 -11.30 -18.87
CA SER A 1102 23.30 -11.85 -18.51
C SER A 1102 23.27 -12.26 -17.04
N ALA A 1103 24.29 -12.98 -16.56
CA ALA A 1103 24.37 -13.39 -15.15
C ALA A 1103 24.35 -12.20 -14.17
N ARG A 1104 25.12 -11.12 -14.45
CA ARG A 1104 25.10 -9.89 -13.64
C ARG A 1104 23.75 -9.16 -13.68
N VAL A 1105 23.12 -9.09 -14.86
CA VAL A 1105 21.81 -8.44 -15.01
C VAL A 1105 20.72 -9.22 -14.29
N ARG A 1106 20.70 -10.55 -14.43
CA ARG A 1106 19.75 -11.43 -13.73
C ARG A 1106 19.95 -11.37 -12.22
N ALA A 1107 21.15 -11.58 -11.71
CA ALA A 1107 21.45 -11.48 -10.27
C ALA A 1107 21.03 -10.12 -9.63
N PHE A 1108 21.11 -9.01 -10.38
CA PHE A 1108 20.60 -7.72 -9.92
C PHE A 1108 19.06 -7.62 -9.96
N LEU A 1109 18.41 -8.14 -11.00
CA LEU A 1109 16.94 -8.19 -11.10
C LEU A 1109 16.32 -9.13 -10.06
N ASP A 1110 16.94 -10.29 -9.83
CA ASP A 1110 16.54 -11.29 -8.84
C ASP A 1110 16.63 -10.68 -7.43
N TRP A 1111 17.75 -10.00 -7.10
CA TRP A 1111 17.87 -9.23 -5.86
C TRP A 1111 16.82 -8.12 -5.72
N LEU A 1112 16.43 -7.44 -6.81
CA LEU A 1112 15.34 -6.47 -6.77
C LEU A 1112 13.97 -7.15 -6.52
N GLN A 1113 13.73 -8.36 -7.02
CA GLN A 1113 12.49 -9.14 -6.80
C GLN A 1113 12.44 -9.78 -5.39
N ASP A 1114 13.56 -10.30 -4.85
CA ASP A 1114 13.63 -10.87 -3.49
C ASP A 1114 13.27 -9.85 -2.40
N ASN A 1115 13.46 -8.56 -2.69
CA ASN A 1115 13.15 -7.44 -1.80
C ASN A 1115 11.70 -6.90 -1.93
N ARG A 1116 10.75 -7.68 -2.49
CA ARG A 1116 9.31 -7.35 -2.53
C ARG A 1116 8.43 -8.59 -2.41
N ALA A 1117 7.17 -8.41 -2.00
CA ALA A 1117 6.24 -9.51 -1.77
C ALA A 1117 5.62 -10.09 -3.05
N PHE A 1118 5.44 -9.26 -4.08
CA PHE A 1118 4.74 -9.59 -5.32
C PHE A 1118 5.64 -9.32 -6.52
N SER A 1119 5.70 -10.25 -7.48
CA SER A 1119 6.57 -10.15 -8.65
C SER A 1119 6.20 -8.93 -9.49
N SER A 1120 7.16 -8.03 -9.70
CA SER A 1120 6.97 -6.98 -10.70
C SER A 1120 6.85 -7.59 -12.10
N LEU A 1121 6.05 -6.94 -12.96
CA LEU A 1121 6.12 -7.11 -14.41
C LEU A 1121 7.48 -6.66 -14.94
N PHE A 1122 7.85 -7.08 -16.14
CA PHE A 1122 9.05 -6.61 -16.82
C PHE A 1122 8.73 -6.32 -18.30
N TYR A 1123 9.27 -5.24 -18.85
CA TYR A 1123 9.10 -4.86 -20.25
C TYR A 1123 10.41 -4.27 -20.82
N VAL A 1124 10.86 -4.79 -21.97
CA VAL A 1124 11.92 -4.14 -22.76
C VAL A 1124 11.30 -3.09 -23.67
N VAL A 1125 11.79 -1.85 -23.56
CA VAL A 1125 11.28 -0.68 -24.27
C VAL A 1125 12.37 -0.13 -25.18
N ARG A 1126 12.12 -0.10 -26.48
CA ARG A 1126 13.04 0.50 -27.45
C ARG A 1126 12.80 2.01 -27.58
N GLU A 1127 13.85 2.79 -27.83
CA GLU A 1127 13.79 4.24 -28.11
C GLU A 1127 12.72 4.63 -29.16
N ASP A 1128 12.52 3.77 -30.18
CA ASP A 1128 11.60 3.96 -31.30
C ASP A 1128 10.19 3.36 -31.11
N ALA A 1129 9.88 2.76 -29.97
CA ALA A 1129 8.59 2.09 -29.72
C ALA A 1129 7.48 3.05 -29.27
N SER A 1130 6.23 2.78 -29.64
CA SER A 1130 5.05 3.50 -29.11
C SER A 1130 4.90 3.37 -27.59
N ALA A 1131 5.31 2.23 -27.04
CA ALA A 1131 5.36 1.96 -25.60
C ALA A 1131 6.31 2.88 -24.82
N ASN A 1132 7.25 3.57 -25.49
CA ASN A 1132 8.17 4.53 -24.88
C ASN A 1132 7.43 5.68 -24.18
N SER A 1133 6.20 6.00 -24.62
CA SER A 1133 5.28 6.93 -23.94
C SER A 1133 4.92 6.53 -22.49
N SER A 1134 4.95 5.24 -22.15
CA SER A 1134 4.70 4.77 -20.77
C SER A 1134 5.95 4.89 -19.89
N PHE A 1135 7.14 4.68 -20.47
CA PHE A 1135 8.41 4.89 -19.77
C PHE A 1135 8.63 6.37 -19.43
N PHE A 1136 8.48 7.27 -20.41
CA PHE A 1136 8.71 8.70 -20.20
C PHE A 1136 7.69 9.38 -19.26
N GLN A 1137 6.53 8.76 -18.99
CA GLN A 1137 5.63 9.24 -17.92
C GLN A 1137 6.25 9.15 -16.51
N HIS A 1138 7.29 8.32 -16.32
CA HIS A 1138 8.03 8.21 -15.06
C HIS A 1138 9.23 9.16 -14.95
N MET A 1139 9.57 9.93 -16.00
CA MET A 1139 10.59 10.99 -15.93
C MET A 1139 10.02 12.22 -15.21
N VAL A 1140 9.77 12.08 -13.91
CA VAL A 1140 9.02 13.06 -13.09
C VAL A 1140 9.74 14.39 -12.88
N GLU A 1141 11.04 14.50 -13.19
CA GLU A 1141 11.76 15.77 -13.17
C GLU A 1141 11.55 16.60 -14.45
N ASP A 1142 11.13 15.98 -15.55
CA ASP A 1142 10.95 16.65 -16.84
C ASP A 1142 9.59 17.37 -16.94
N ARG A 1143 9.52 18.41 -17.79
CA ARG A 1143 8.27 19.09 -18.10
C ARG A 1143 7.40 18.22 -19.00
N SER A 1144 6.13 18.06 -18.66
CA SER A 1144 5.17 17.24 -19.42
C SER A 1144 3.74 17.77 -19.28
N GLU A 1145 2.78 17.12 -19.96
CA GLU A 1145 1.33 17.42 -19.82
C GLU A 1145 0.83 17.32 -18.38
N MET A 1146 1.51 16.54 -17.53
CA MET A 1146 1.20 16.38 -16.10
C MET A 1146 1.67 17.56 -15.23
N GLY A 1147 2.53 18.45 -15.76
CA GLY A 1147 2.95 19.66 -15.08
C GLY A 1147 4.42 20.07 -15.30
N LEU A 1148 4.85 20.99 -14.43
CA LEU A 1148 6.17 21.63 -14.43
C LEU A 1148 7.34 20.63 -14.37
N SER A 1149 8.47 20.99 -14.95
CA SER A 1149 9.77 20.36 -14.61
C SER A 1149 10.16 20.65 -13.16
N TYR A 1150 11.16 19.93 -12.64
CA TYR A 1150 11.68 20.15 -11.29
C TYR A 1150 12.24 21.57 -11.10
N HIS A 1151 12.95 22.11 -12.08
CA HIS A 1151 13.48 23.47 -11.99
C HIS A 1151 12.36 24.53 -11.94
N GLU A 1152 11.35 24.42 -12.82
CA GLU A 1152 10.18 25.31 -12.82
C GLU A 1152 9.35 25.17 -11.53
N PHE A 1153 9.27 23.96 -10.97
CA PHE A 1153 8.59 23.68 -9.70
C PHE A 1153 9.28 24.39 -8.53
N LEU A 1154 10.62 24.31 -8.42
CA LEU A 1154 11.40 25.04 -7.41
C LEU A 1154 11.24 26.57 -7.55
N GLN A 1155 11.22 27.09 -8.78
CA GLN A 1155 10.91 28.51 -9.02
C GLN A 1155 9.49 28.88 -8.56
N ASN A 1156 8.50 28.03 -8.82
CA ASN A 1156 7.12 28.23 -8.39
C ASN A 1156 7.01 28.27 -6.86
N LEU A 1157 7.62 27.31 -6.15
CA LEU A 1157 7.69 27.28 -4.69
C LEU A 1157 8.31 28.57 -4.14
N LEU A 1158 9.46 29.00 -4.66
CA LEU A 1158 10.11 30.25 -4.23
C LEU A 1158 9.21 31.48 -4.45
N GLN A 1159 8.44 31.52 -5.54
CA GLN A 1159 7.46 32.58 -5.79
C GLN A 1159 6.30 32.53 -4.77
N GLN A 1160 5.78 31.34 -4.44
CA GLN A 1160 4.71 31.18 -3.44
C GLN A 1160 5.17 31.59 -2.03
N MET A 1161 6.36 31.17 -1.60
CA MET A 1161 6.95 31.58 -0.32
C MET A 1161 7.09 33.11 -0.24
N SER A 1162 7.53 33.74 -1.32
CA SER A 1162 7.67 35.19 -1.43
C SER A 1162 6.31 35.91 -1.36
N LYS A 1163 5.28 35.37 -2.04
CA LYS A 1163 3.89 35.85 -1.98
C LYS A 1163 3.34 35.77 -0.54
N LYS A 1164 3.45 34.62 0.15
CA LYS A 1164 3.02 34.47 1.55
C LYS A 1164 3.72 35.47 2.48
N LYS A 1165 5.03 35.67 2.33
CA LYS A 1165 5.81 36.64 3.12
C LYS A 1165 5.32 38.09 2.92
N ASN A 1166 4.89 38.45 1.72
CA ASN A 1166 4.32 39.77 1.44
C ASN A 1166 2.88 39.92 1.98
N VAL A 1167 2.04 38.89 1.89
CA VAL A 1167 0.68 38.91 2.49
C VAL A 1167 0.76 39.08 4.01
N ILE A 1168 1.62 38.31 4.68
CA ILE A 1168 1.82 38.41 6.14
C ILE A 1168 2.35 39.80 6.53
N LYS A 1169 3.31 40.35 5.78
CA LYS A 1169 3.80 41.74 5.99
C LYS A 1169 2.69 42.78 5.82
N ASN A 1170 1.86 42.65 4.79
CA ASN A 1170 0.78 43.60 4.53
C ASN A 1170 -0.27 43.57 5.65
N VAL A 1171 -0.71 42.38 6.07
CA VAL A 1171 -1.62 42.21 7.21
C VAL A 1171 -1.03 42.79 8.50
N ALA A 1172 0.23 42.47 8.83
CA ALA A 1172 0.90 43.04 10.01
C ALA A 1172 1.04 44.57 9.93
N SER A 1173 1.35 45.13 8.75
CA SER A 1173 1.43 46.58 8.56
C SER A 1173 0.08 47.29 8.65
N SER A 1174 -1.02 46.59 8.35
CA SER A 1174 -2.38 47.09 8.56
C SER A 1174 -2.82 47.08 10.03
N GLN A 1175 -2.02 46.51 10.93
CA GLN A 1175 -2.22 46.50 12.38
C GLN A 1175 -1.19 47.38 13.13
N GLY A 1176 -0.71 48.45 12.47
CA GLY A 1176 0.02 49.53 13.13
C GLY A 1176 -0.86 50.30 14.14
N PRO A 1177 -0.28 50.94 15.17
CA PRO A 1177 -1.01 51.36 16.36
C PRO A 1177 -1.93 52.58 16.10
N GLN A 1178 -3.24 52.34 15.99
CA GLN A 1178 -4.23 53.37 16.25
C GLN A 1178 -4.54 53.48 17.75
N ARG A 1179 -4.90 54.69 18.17
CA ARG A 1179 -5.07 55.08 19.58
C ARG A 1179 -6.32 54.45 20.22
N GLU A 1180 -6.31 54.40 21.54
CA GLU A 1180 -7.44 54.05 22.39
C GLU A 1180 -8.71 54.85 22.01
N GLY A 1181 -9.83 54.17 21.76
CA GLY A 1181 -11.02 54.87 21.26
C GLY A 1181 -12.26 54.04 20.92
N LYS A 1182 -12.77 53.22 21.85
CA LYS A 1182 -14.12 52.59 21.84
C LYS A 1182 -14.53 51.79 20.57
N GLY A 1183 -14.61 50.45 20.65
CA GLY A 1183 -15.12 49.67 19.50
C GLY A 1183 -15.26 48.15 19.69
N GLY A 1184 -15.74 47.68 20.84
CA GLY A 1184 -15.85 46.24 21.14
C GLY A 1184 -16.94 45.51 20.32
N HIS A 1185 -16.67 45.17 19.06
CA HIS A 1185 -17.56 44.32 18.25
C HIS A 1185 -16.86 43.44 17.19
N ALA A 1186 -15.65 43.78 16.73
CA ALA A 1186 -14.96 43.06 15.66
C ALA A 1186 -14.42 41.68 16.10
N ASP A 1187 -13.75 41.59 17.25
CA ASP A 1187 -13.10 40.36 17.70
C ASP A 1187 -14.08 39.21 17.99
N ARG A 1188 -15.33 39.54 18.38
CA ARG A 1188 -16.40 38.54 18.53
C ARG A 1188 -16.76 37.88 17.19
N LEU A 1189 -16.74 38.60 16.07
CA LEU A 1189 -16.98 38.00 14.75
C LEU A 1189 -15.85 37.05 14.34
N TYR A 1190 -14.59 37.39 14.65
CA TYR A 1190 -13.45 36.55 14.29
C TYR A 1190 -13.41 35.24 15.11
N MET A 1191 -13.76 35.30 16.40
CA MET A 1191 -13.99 34.08 17.19
C MET A 1191 -15.19 33.29 16.69
N LEU A 1192 -16.33 33.93 16.38
CA LEU A 1192 -17.51 33.24 15.86
C LEU A 1192 -17.26 32.52 14.52
N PHE A 1193 -16.48 33.10 13.61
CA PHE A 1193 -16.07 32.42 12.37
C PHE A 1193 -15.18 31.19 12.66
N THR A 1194 -14.22 31.33 13.57
CA THR A 1194 -13.24 30.27 13.88
C THR A 1194 -13.87 29.12 14.69
N VAL A 1195 -14.83 29.42 15.57
CA VAL A 1195 -15.60 28.43 16.34
C VAL A 1195 -16.70 27.81 15.47
N GLY A 1196 -17.44 28.61 14.69
CA GLY A 1196 -18.51 28.15 13.83
C GLY A 1196 -18.06 27.11 12.80
N ILE A 1197 -16.89 27.30 12.18
CA ILE A 1197 -16.32 26.31 11.24
C ILE A 1197 -15.93 25.01 11.98
N LYS A 1198 -15.41 25.08 13.21
CA LYS A 1198 -15.15 23.87 14.01
C LYS A 1198 -16.43 23.14 14.39
N THR A 1199 -17.47 23.86 14.81
CA THR A 1199 -18.76 23.26 15.17
C THR A 1199 -19.40 22.60 13.96
N LEU A 1200 -19.43 23.26 12.79
CA LEU A 1200 -19.98 22.67 11.56
C LEU A 1200 -19.26 21.36 11.17
N TRP A 1201 -17.92 21.33 11.28
CA TRP A 1201 -17.15 20.11 11.00
C TRP A 1201 -17.42 18.99 12.02
N VAL A 1202 -17.60 19.29 13.30
CA VAL A 1202 -17.94 18.28 14.31
C VAL A 1202 -19.37 17.77 14.13
N THR A 1203 -20.36 18.65 13.90
CA THR A 1203 -21.74 18.22 13.65
C THR A 1203 -21.84 17.36 12.39
N LEU A 1204 -21.21 17.77 11.28
CA LEU A 1204 -21.22 16.99 10.05
C LEU A 1204 -20.51 15.64 10.22
N PHE A 1205 -19.47 15.54 11.06
CA PHE A 1205 -18.82 14.28 11.37
C PHE A 1205 -19.69 13.36 12.25
N CYS A 1206 -20.47 13.91 13.18
CA CYS A 1206 -21.46 13.17 13.96
C CYS A 1206 -22.63 12.68 13.07
N GLU A 1207 -23.14 13.50 12.16
CA GLU A 1207 -24.20 13.09 11.22
C GLU A 1207 -23.71 12.00 10.24
N ILE A 1208 -22.43 12.03 9.84
CA ILE A 1208 -21.80 11.01 8.98
C ILE A 1208 -21.37 9.74 9.75
N THR A 1209 -21.42 9.74 11.09
CA THR A 1209 -21.11 8.55 11.92
C THR A 1209 -22.34 7.87 12.53
N ASN A 1210 -23.53 8.45 12.40
CA ASN A 1210 -24.82 7.85 12.75
C ASN A 1210 -25.68 7.56 11.50
N GLY A 1211 -25.04 7.10 10.41
CA GLY A 1211 -25.67 6.69 9.14
C GLY A 1211 -24.92 5.57 8.42
#